data_AF-A0A1J4P4N1-F1
#
_entry.id   AF-A0A1J4P4N1-F1
#
_cell.length_a   1.000
_cell.length_b   1.000
_cell.length_c   1.000
_cell.angle_alpha   90.00
_cell.angle_beta   90.00
_cell.angle_gamma   90.00
#
_symmetry.space_group_name_H-M   'P 1'
#
loop_
_entity.id
_entity.type
_entity.pdbx_description
1 polymer ?
#
loop_
_entity_poly.entity_id
_entity_poly.type
_entity_poly.pdbx_seq_one_letter_code
_entity_poly.pdbx_strand_id
1 'polypeptide(L)'
;MRDRASRRALRLASMLVAAGLAMSFAPQALAADTDSTGMKLTSAEGKALAERVQTDVYGDDAQDAATGSSDTSSDDSASDGSASDGSSTDAASKITTTRTSKVEGVRGYGTTIPVGNKKGDYFTLHSLGHVSRTAADGTEQWSRDSASLYSDWGVKFLRAWDTEFYPPRIVMGFNAVGPFTANSGQGYDTGDLTGDGVPDVVFSANLGFSPAVGVDLPNSTLTRGTIVTVLDGATGKTLYSKVYAYASLVKVVDGALLVGDAPSLNGTTTGSAKLTSTRFSYEDGALTPSSTWSYDTGTTAYSNWAAVQDLGDGRAAVSWDVEKSDTNGSEGHTVVVDMNDGSVVWKADSSLYSRHLGLDTGRDQLVAVEQSDYTDGVRYEVVAYDLDNGRRTTLSSRVNVLPTAFTVGDLTSDTGDEYVVSESSLTDDLFVNASTIRVLSGDDPETALWQSTTKRGADNGADGPSTWKLEVTGNKLVAAGEDDTDLGKAENAGGRYATLSVFTAKGKVAWQTKGATASPVFADVYKDTGGKHIRVVDTDQNVRTYGLTDGTQEQLTPLQGDIAYAQTLDVDGDKKDDLVEGGQSNGIWAYKGTSLVDGKPQVLWKATLPGAVHAIETADVTGDKTPEIVVAADSAVVVLDSATGATLATIDGGGQYVRSVVLGDVDGNGKADILVPTDSLHVYKGNGKALWSYSAPASAGDVLFGDPSVSGGKVYTQYTSADALDLDTPVNKALQLDGATGAVGWDAAPEVPAGALSGIRGGYLDNATYTSTSIPYADGNAVVYTWLVDEQIRNTNVVGTENYVEIRDGRTGKVVHQQTTGGLWTHSNYFDVNGSLAEAGTASVYGFGADGADTRVIFTPTTHNAGLVTGPGGQQVGITGSEGGIYLWDKSELLGDDAYPAYLGKTATEGGARNYTTGDFDGDGVDEIVTLNFDDRGTNEMAESLGGGYLIANSSIHEVSTYKLS
;
A
#
# COMPACT_ATOMS: atom_id res chain seq x y z
N MET A 1 -39.69 49.07 -6.39
CA MET A 1 -38.99 50.09 -7.20
C MET A 1 -38.33 51.13 -6.29
N ARG A 2 -37.03 50.95 -6.03
CA ARG A 2 -36.05 51.94 -5.57
C ARG A 2 -34.69 51.27 -5.80
N ASP A 3 -33.98 51.71 -6.83
CA ASP A 3 -32.68 51.18 -7.23
C ASP A 3 -31.62 51.43 -6.13
N ARG A 4 -30.90 50.38 -5.75
CA ARG A 4 -29.63 50.48 -5.02
C ARG A 4 -28.49 50.28 -6.01
N ALA A 5 -28.07 51.36 -6.66
CA ALA A 5 -26.82 51.41 -7.39
C ALA A 5 -25.61 51.45 -6.42
N SER A 6 -24.65 50.55 -6.70
CA SER A 6 -23.23 50.51 -6.34
C SER A 6 -22.75 51.07 -4.98
N ARG A 7 -22.68 50.20 -3.97
CA ARG A 7 -21.80 50.37 -2.80
C ARG A 7 -20.33 49.99 -3.07
N ARG A 8 -20.01 49.40 -4.24
CA ARG A 8 -18.64 49.02 -4.64
C ARG A 8 -17.70 50.21 -4.86
N ALA A 9 -18.20 51.37 -5.30
CA ALA A 9 -17.35 52.50 -5.64
C ALA A 9 -16.83 53.31 -4.42
N LEU A 10 -17.49 53.22 -3.26
CA LEU A 10 -17.13 54.03 -2.09
C LEU A 10 -16.08 53.38 -1.16
N ARG A 11 -15.88 52.05 -1.24
CA ARG A 11 -14.90 51.33 -0.38
C ARG A 11 -13.47 51.31 -0.94
N LEU A 12 -13.31 51.48 -2.25
CA LEU A 12 -11.98 51.55 -2.90
C LEU A 12 -11.16 52.80 -2.50
N ALA A 13 -11.82 53.86 -2.04
CA ALA A 13 -11.13 55.09 -1.63
C ALA A 13 -10.62 55.08 -0.16
N SER A 14 -11.01 54.10 0.66
CA SER A 14 -10.69 54.09 2.10
C SER A 14 -9.55 53.14 2.50
N MET A 15 -9.09 52.26 1.60
CA MET A 15 -8.04 51.26 1.90
C MET A 15 -6.59 51.76 1.71
N LEU A 16 -6.38 52.98 1.22
CA LEU A 16 -5.03 53.48 0.90
C LEU A 16 -4.27 54.16 2.07
N VAL A 17 -4.78 54.11 3.31
CA VAL A 17 -4.15 54.83 4.46
C VAL A 17 -3.71 53.90 5.62
N ALA A 18 -3.89 52.58 5.54
CA ALA A 18 -3.54 51.67 6.66
C ALA A 18 -2.60 50.51 6.28
N ALA A 19 -1.73 50.69 5.28
CA ALA A 19 -0.65 49.73 5.00
C ALA A 19 0.65 50.19 5.67
N GLY A 20 0.94 49.62 6.84
CA GLY A 20 2.18 49.88 7.55
C GLY A 20 2.43 48.87 8.66
N LEU A 21 2.77 47.62 8.29
CA LEU A 21 3.77 46.74 8.92
C LEU A 21 3.53 45.25 8.55
N ALA A 22 4.48 44.71 7.77
CA ALA A 22 4.87 43.30 7.59
C ALA A 22 3.79 42.19 7.66
N MET A 23 3.23 41.84 6.50
CA MET A 23 2.79 40.48 6.17
C MET A 23 3.25 40.17 4.74
N SER A 24 3.86 39.01 4.55
CA SER A 24 4.18 38.44 3.23
C SER A 24 2.86 38.14 2.51
N PHE A 25 2.34 39.12 1.77
CA PHE A 25 1.32 38.85 0.76
C PHE A 25 1.98 38.03 -0.34
N ALA A 26 1.74 36.73 -0.33
CA ALA A 26 1.78 35.99 -1.59
C ALA A 26 0.80 36.72 -2.54
N PRO A 27 1.24 37.16 -3.72
CA PRO A 27 0.32 37.77 -4.68
C PRO A 27 -0.79 36.77 -4.97
N GLN A 28 -2.01 37.28 -5.17
CA GLN A 28 -3.11 36.45 -5.67
C GLN A 28 -2.56 35.56 -6.78
N ALA A 29 -2.54 34.25 -6.55
CA ALA A 29 -2.21 33.29 -7.59
C ALA A 29 -3.09 33.65 -8.79
N LEU A 30 -2.44 33.87 -9.94
CA LEU A 30 -2.97 34.44 -11.17
C LEU A 30 -4.42 33.97 -11.49
N ALA A 31 -5.40 34.74 -11.02
CA ALA A 31 -6.81 34.65 -11.40
C ALA A 31 -7.25 36.00 -11.99
N ALA A 32 -6.35 36.64 -12.73
CA ALA A 32 -6.58 37.93 -13.37
C ALA A 32 -6.55 37.76 -14.89
N ASP A 33 -7.59 37.11 -15.43
CA ASP A 33 -8.09 37.45 -16.76
C ASP A 33 -9.61 37.58 -16.69
N THR A 34 -10.12 38.66 -17.26
CA THR A 34 -11.49 39.16 -17.15
C THR A 34 -12.53 38.39 -17.97
N ASP A 35 -12.19 37.20 -18.48
CA ASP A 35 -13.16 36.29 -19.07
C ASP A 35 -13.72 35.37 -17.98
N SER A 36 -14.97 35.64 -17.60
CA SER A 36 -15.71 34.94 -16.54
C SER A 36 -16.02 33.47 -16.85
N THR A 37 -15.41 32.86 -17.88
CA THR A 37 -15.81 31.56 -18.44
C THR A 37 -14.97 30.37 -17.95
N GLY A 38 -13.86 30.59 -17.23
CA GLY A 38 -12.99 29.53 -16.73
C GLY A 38 -12.31 28.70 -17.84
N MET A 39 -11.30 27.93 -17.47
CA MET A 39 -10.65 26.91 -18.31
C MET A 39 -11.70 25.85 -18.66
N LYS A 40 -11.73 25.41 -19.92
CA LYS A 40 -12.62 24.32 -20.37
C LYS A 40 -11.77 23.16 -20.83
N LEU A 41 -12.12 21.96 -20.37
CA LEU A 41 -11.46 20.74 -20.77
C LEU A 41 -12.29 20.03 -21.85
N THR A 42 -11.63 19.34 -22.76
CA THR A 42 -12.29 18.33 -23.59
C THR A 42 -12.69 17.12 -22.73
N SER A 43 -13.62 16.29 -23.23
CA SER A 43 -14.00 15.04 -22.55
C SER A 43 -12.81 14.11 -22.30
N ALA A 44 -11.84 14.07 -23.22
CA ALA A 44 -10.64 13.26 -23.08
C ALA A 44 -9.70 13.82 -22.00
N GLU A 45 -9.45 15.13 -22.00
CA GLU A 45 -8.62 15.78 -20.97
C GLU A 45 -9.23 15.64 -19.58
N GLY A 46 -10.55 15.85 -19.43
CA GLY A 46 -11.24 15.70 -18.16
C GLY A 46 -11.19 14.26 -17.63
N LYS A 47 -11.35 13.25 -18.50
CA LYS A 47 -11.24 11.84 -18.10
C LYS A 47 -9.82 11.48 -17.69
N ALA A 48 -8.81 11.86 -18.49
CA ALA A 48 -7.41 11.62 -18.16
C ALA A 48 -6.98 12.34 -16.87
N LEU A 49 -7.51 13.54 -16.63
CA LEU A 49 -7.30 14.26 -15.37
C LEU A 49 -7.99 13.55 -14.20
N ALA A 50 -9.20 13.03 -14.38
CA ALA A 50 -9.92 12.31 -13.32
C ALA A 50 -9.23 10.99 -12.95
N GLU A 51 -8.65 10.29 -13.92
CA GLU A 51 -7.86 9.07 -13.71
C GLU A 51 -6.51 9.37 -13.04
N ARG A 52 -5.91 10.54 -13.30
CA ARG A 52 -4.62 10.92 -12.72
C ARG A 52 -4.73 11.60 -11.35
N VAL A 53 -5.73 12.46 -11.15
CA VAL A 53 -5.93 13.24 -9.90
C VAL A 53 -6.77 12.44 -8.91
N GLN A 54 -6.20 11.31 -8.53
CA GLN A 54 -6.61 10.45 -7.44
C GLN A 54 -5.33 9.92 -6.81
N THR A 55 -5.34 9.69 -5.51
CA THR A 55 -4.21 9.04 -4.86
C THR A 55 -4.03 7.63 -5.47
N ASP A 56 -2.78 7.19 -5.63
CA ASP A 56 -2.41 5.83 -6.03
C ASP A 56 -1.34 5.30 -5.07
N VAL A 57 -1.73 4.70 -3.94
CA VAL A 57 -0.77 4.28 -2.90
C VAL A 57 0.33 3.34 -3.42
N TYR A 58 0.08 2.61 -4.50
CA TYR A 58 1.00 1.59 -5.02
C TYR A 58 1.78 2.03 -6.26
N GLY A 59 1.38 3.11 -6.93
CA GLY A 59 2.04 3.62 -8.14
C GLY A 59 1.81 2.75 -9.38
N ASP A 60 0.76 1.93 -9.37
CA ASP A 60 0.44 0.97 -10.43
C ASP A 60 0.01 1.70 -11.72
N ASP A 61 -0.57 2.91 -11.63
CA ASP A 61 -1.01 3.70 -12.79
C ASP A 61 0.17 4.39 -13.51
N ALA A 62 1.35 4.50 -12.88
CA ALA A 62 2.53 5.16 -13.44
C ALA A 62 3.18 4.38 -14.60
N GLN A 63 2.92 3.07 -14.72
CA GLN A 63 3.46 2.24 -15.83
C GLN A 63 2.85 2.56 -17.19
N ASP A 64 1.56 2.94 -17.25
CA ASP A 64 0.88 3.22 -18.52
C ASP A 64 1.44 4.45 -19.25
N ALA A 65 2.13 5.35 -18.53
CA ALA A 65 2.77 6.53 -19.12
C ALA A 65 4.20 6.26 -19.64
N ALA A 66 4.92 5.28 -19.08
CA ALA A 66 6.33 5.00 -19.41
C ALA A 66 6.49 3.90 -20.49
N THR A 67 5.55 2.97 -20.60
CA THR A 67 5.54 1.97 -21.65
C THR A 67 4.34 2.17 -22.57
N GLY A 68 4.57 2.81 -23.72
CA GLY A 68 3.63 2.81 -24.85
C GLY A 68 3.47 1.43 -25.50
N SER A 69 3.34 0.37 -24.70
CA SER A 69 2.97 -0.96 -25.15
C SER A 69 1.51 -1.15 -24.82
N SER A 70 0.67 -0.94 -25.83
CA SER A 70 -0.69 -1.45 -25.83
C SER A 70 -0.69 -2.89 -25.31
N ASP A 71 -1.53 -3.17 -24.32
CA ASP A 71 -2.01 -4.51 -24.00
C ASP A 71 -2.63 -5.13 -25.26
N THR A 72 -1.78 -5.68 -26.12
CA THR A 72 -2.21 -6.74 -27.01
C THR A 72 -2.27 -7.98 -26.15
N SER A 73 -3.49 -8.28 -25.70
CA SER A 73 -3.88 -9.62 -25.31
C SER A 73 -3.33 -10.62 -26.34
N SER A 74 -2.20 -11.25 -26.04
CA SER A 74 -1.85 -12.49 -26.69
C SER A 74 -2.83 -13.51 -26.13
N ASP A 75 -3.79 -13.89 -26.97
CA ASP A 75 -4.53 -15.14 -26.82
C ASP A 75 -3.48 -16.27 -26.68
N ASP A 76 -3.07 -16.56 -25.46
CA ASP A 76 -2.46 -17.85 -25.14
C ASP A 76 -3.60 -18.86 -25.16
N SER A 77 -3.87 -19.33 -26.37
CA SER A 77 -4.57 -20.58 -26.58
C SER A 77 -3.87 -21.63 -25.72
N ALA A 78 -4.56 -22.05 -24.65
CA ALA A 78 -4.25 -23.25 -23.89
C ALA A 78 -4.20 -24.44 -24.87
N SER A 79 -3.02 -24.71 -25.41
CA SER A 79 -2.77 -26.00 -26.04
C SER A 79 -2.51 -26.96 -24.90
N ASP A 80 -3.44 -27.89 -24.70
CA ASP A 80 -3.21 -29.14 -23.97
C ASP A 80 -1.90 -29.75 -24.45
N GLY A 81 -0.82 -29.51 -23.71
CA GLY A 81 0.46 -30.15 -23.90
C GLY A 81 0.28 -31.60 -23.50
N SER A 82 -0.01 -32.46 -24.47
CA SER A 82 -0.06 -33.90 -24.25
C SER A 82 1.29 -34.32 -23.68
N ALA A 83 1.28 -34.85 -22.46
CA ALA A 83 2.44 -35.44 -21.81
C ALA A 83 3.13 -36.40 -22.79
N SER A 84 4.34 -36.04 -23.23
CA SER A 84 5.21 -37.00 -23.92
C SER A 84 5.78 -37.93 -22.87
N ASP A 85 5.36 -39.19 -22.91
CA ASP A 85 6.00 -40.32 -22.22
C ASP A 85 7.46 -40.43 -22.68
N GLY A 86 8.35 -39.69 -22.01
CA GLY A 86 9.78 -39.90 -22.01
C GLY A 86 10.11 -40.89 -20.90
N SER A 87 10.52 -42.10 -21.27
CA SER A 87 10.93 -43.12 -20.30
C SER A 87 12.20 -42.68 -19.57
N SER A 88 12.07 -42.23 -18.33
CA SER A 88 13.16 -42.27 -17.34
C SER A 88 12.70 -43.08 -16.12
N THR A 89 13.67 -43.76 -15.54
CA THR A 89 13.54 -44.79 -14.51
C THR A 89 13.27 -44.21 -13.13
N ASP A 90 12.33 -44.83 -12.40
CA ASP A 90 11.86 -44.54 -11.04
C ASP A 90 11.22 -43.15 -10.85
N ALA A 91 9.91 -43.06 -11.13
CA ALA A 91 9.12 -41.87 -10.82
C ALA A 91 9.18 -41.57 -9.30
N ALA A 92 9.82 -40.45 -8.95
CA ALA A 92 9.74 -39.89 -7.60
C ALA A 92 8.27 -39.74 -7.18
N SER A 93 8.00 -40.01 -5.90
CA SER A 93 6.64 -40.01 -5.37
C SER A 93 6.08 -38.60 -5.40
N LYS A 94 4.86 -38.41 -5.92
CA LYS A 94 4.18 -37.11 -5.86
C LYS A 94 4.01 -36.67 -4.41
N ILE A 95 4.28 -35.39 -4.14
CA ILE A 95 4.08 -34.77 -2.82
C ILE A 95 2.76 -34.01 -2.85
N THR A 96 1.92 -34.25 -1.85
CA THR A 96 0.68 -33.50 -1.66
C THR A 96 0.92 -32.36 -0.70
N THR A 97 0.43 -31.16 -1.04
CA THR A 97 0.42 -30.00 -0.15
C THR A 97 -1.00 -29.80 0.37
N THR A 98 -1.15 -29.49 1.65
CA THR A 98 -2.44 -29.19 2.27
C THR A 98 -2.35 -27.87 3.03
N ARG A 99 -3.12 -26.86 2.63
CA ARG A 99 -3.18 -25.59 3.37
C ARG A 99 -3.82 -25.83 4.74
N THR A 100 -3.14 -25.46 5.81
CA THR A 100 -3.61 -25.62 7.19
C THR A 100 -4.17 -24.32 7.76
N SER A 101 -3.45 -23.21 7.56
CA SER A 101 -3.84 -21.87 8.00
C SER A 101 -3.54 -20.82 6.94
N LYS A 102 -4.13 -19.64 7.13
CA LYS A 102 -3.81 -18.43 6.39
C LYS A 102 -4.02 -17.19 7.26
N VAL A 103 -3.26 -16.13 6.98
CA VAL A 103 -3.42 -14.79 7.58
C VAL A 103 -3.39 -13.78 6.43
N GLU A 104 -4.51 -13.10 6.19
CA GLU A 104 -4.63 -12.11 5.12
C GLU A 104 -4.10 -10.76 5.60
N GLY A 105 -3.26 -10.11 4.77
CA GLY A 105 -2.71 -8.80 5.06
C GLY A 105 -3.69 -7.66 4.76
N VAL A 106 -3.62 -6.58 5.51
CA VAL A 106 -4.39 -5.35 5.24
C VAL A 106 -3.79 -4.59 4.06
N ARG A 107 -4.64 -4.13 3.12
CA ARG A 107 -4.18 -3.41 1.92
C ARG A 107 -5.12 -2.30 1.48
N GLY A 108 -4.56 -1.34 0.75
CA GLY A 108 -5.25 -0.17 0.22
C GLY A 108 -5.32 0.98 1.23
N TYR A 109 -6.20 1.94 0.95
CA TYR A 109 -6.42 3.07 1.85
C TYR A 109 -7.01 2.61 3.16
N GLY A 110 -6.40 2.99 4.28
CA GLY A 110 -6.98 2.79 5.60
C GLY A 110 -7.66 4.05 6.14
N THR A 111 -8.80 3.87 6.80
CA THR A 111 -9.45 4.90 7.61
C THR A 111 -9.83 4.35 8.97
N THR A 112 -9.94 5.22 9.97
CA THR A 112 -10.38 4.83 11.32
C THR A 112 -11.67 5.54 11.71
N ILE A 113 -12.48 4.87 12.53
CA ILE A 113 -13.75 5.41 13.03
C ILE A 113 -13.85 5.14 14.54
N PRO A 114 -14.16 6.13 15.40
CA PRO A 114 -14.23 5.90 16.84
C PRO A 114 -15.41 5.02 17.24
N VAL A 115 -15.20 4.09 18.17
CA VAL A 115 -16.27 3.26 18.77
C VAL A 115 -16.94 4.03 19.92
N GLY A 116 -17.60 5.14 19.59
CA GLY A 116 -18.38 5.96 20.53
C GLY A 116 -17.70 6.21 21.88
N ASN A 117 -18.40 5.94 22.99
CA ASN A 117 -17.94 6.24 24.36
C ASN A 117 -16.90 5.25 24.93
N LYS A 118 -16.30 4.36 24.12
CA LYS A 118 -15.41 3.28 24.59
C LYS A 118 -13.94 3.69 24.72
N LYS A 119 -13.67 4.88 25.26
CA LYS A 119 -12.33 5.29 25.72
C LYS A 119 -11.20 5.18 24.66
N GLY A 120 -11.50 5.44 23.39
CA GLY A 120 -10.51 5.46 22.31
C GLY A 120 -10.47 4.21 21.43
N ASP A 121 -11.27 3.17 21.69
CA ASP A 121 -11.49 2.06 20.75
C ASP A 121 -11.89 2.57 19.36
N TYR A 122 -11.52 1.84 18.32
CA TYR A 122 -11.78 2.24 16.94
C TYR A 122 -12.00 1.06 16.00
N PHE A 123 -12.75 1.33 14.94
CA PHE A 123 -12.79 0.50 13.76
C PHE A 123 -11.71 0.94 12.78
N THR A 124 -11.18 0.00 12.01
CA THR A 124 -10.34 0.27 10.84
C THR A 124 -10.99 -0.36 9.62
N LEU A 125 -11.11 0.39 8.54
CA LEU A 125 -11.58 -0.11 7.25
C LEU A 125 -10.50 0.14 6.21
N HIS A 126 -10.20 -0.87 5.39
CA HIS A 126 -9.29 -0.76 4.27
C HIS A 126 -10.02 -0.89 2.93
N SER A 127 -9.60 -0.11 1.93
CA SER A 127 -10.26 -0.11 0.62
C SER A 127 -10.24 -1.47 -0.08
N LEU A 128 -9.33 -2.39 0.28
CA LEU A 128 -9.25 -3.74 -0.26
C LEU A 128 -9.82 -4.82 0.70
N GLY A 129 -10.83 -4.47 1.50
CA GLY A 129 -11.76 -5.46 2.07
C GLY A 129 -11.56 -5.81 3.55
N HIS A 130 -10.46 -5.40 4.17
CA HIS A 130 -10.22 -5.70 5.58
C HIS A 130 -10.93 -4.72 6.52
N VAL A 131 -11.69 -5.25 7.49
CA VAL A 131 -12.41 -4.48 8.52
C VAL A 131 -12.12 -5.05 9.89
N SER A 132 -11.73 -4.21 10.86
CA SER A 132 -11.45 -4.67 12.23
C SER A 132 -11.92 -3.70 13.29
N ARG A 133 -11.99 -4.18 14.54
CA ARG A 133 -12.07 -3.34 15.73
C ARG A 133 -10.81 -3.53 16.56
N THR A 134 -10.25 -2.41 17.00
CA THR A 134 -9.07 -2.36 17.86
C THR A 134 -9.39 -1.58 19.14
N ALA A 135 -8.91 -2.07 20.27
CA ALA A 135 -9.00 -1.37 21.53
C ALA A 135 -8.07 -0.14 21.55
N ALA A 136 -8.30 0.79 22.48
CA ALA A 136 -7.47 1.99 22.61
C ALA A 136 -5.96 1.70 22.78
N ASP A 137 -5.57 0.56 23.34
CA ASP A 137 -4.17 0.15 23.52
C ASP A 137 -3.54 -0.51 22.28
N GLY A 138 -4.28 -0.65 21.18
CA GLY A 138 -3.79 -1.31 19.96
C GLY A 138 -4.02 -2.82 19.94
N THR A 139 -4.79 -3.36 20.90
CA THR A 139 -5.19 -4.78 20.91
C THR A 139 -6.38 -5.02 19.98
N GLU A 140 -6.19 -5.85 18.96
CA GLU A 140 -7.29 -6.26 18.08
C GLU A 140 -8.37 -7.03 18.89
N GLN A 141 -9.62 -6.67 18.67
CA GLN A 141 -10.79 -7.31 19.30
C GLN A 141 -11.43 -8.33 18.36
N TRP A 142 -11.51 -7.98 17.07
CA TRP A 142 -11.93 -8.84 15.97
C TRP A 142 -11.49 -8.23 14.65
N SER A 143 -11.33 -9.07 13.63
CA SER A 143 -11.02 -8.69 12.25
C SER A 143 -11.81 -9.54 11.27
N ARG A 144 -12.10 -8.98 10.09
CA ARG A 144 -12.78 -9.61 8.95
C ARG A 144 -11.95 -9.33 7.70
N ASP A 145 -11.45 -10.41 7.11
CA ASP A 145 -10.69 -10.43 5.86
C ASP A 145 -11.60 -10.68 4.65
N SER A 146 -11.03 -10.59 3.43
CA SER A 146 -11.76 -10.82 2.18
C SER A 146 -12.40 -12.20 2.15
N ALA A 147 -11.66 -13.24 2.54
CA ALA A 147 -12.15 -14.61 2.50
C ALA A 147 -13.37 -14.84 3.41
N SER A 148 -13.35 -14.29 4.63
CA SER A 148 -14.47 -14.40 5.57
C SER A 148 -15.69 -13.61 5.08
N LEU A 149 -15.50 -12.46 4.44
CA LEU A 149 -16.59 -11.69 3.84
C LEU A 149 -17.22 -12.43 2.65
N TYR A 150 -16.40 -12.96 1.74
CA TYR A 150 -16.86 -13.78 0.63
C TYR A 150 -17.67 -15.00 1.09
N SER A 151 -17.21 -15.66 2.17
CA SER A 151 -17.93 -16.76 2.81
C SER A 151 -19.29 -16.33 3.36
N ASP A 152 -19.35 -15.23 4.12
CA ASP A 152 -20.60 -14.72 4.70
C ASP A 152 -21.60 -14.29 3.63
N TRP A 153 -21.12 -13.69 2.54
CA TRP A 153 -21.93 -13.31 1.41
C TRP A 153 -22.35 -14.51 0.55
N GLY A 154 -21.62 -15.62 0.58
CA GLY A 154 -21.91 -16.79 -0.27
C GLY A 154 -21.65 -16.54 -1.76
N VAL A 155 -20.68 -15.68 -2.07
CA VAL A 155 -20.23 -15.40 -3.44
C VAL A 155 -19.45 -16.59 -3.99
N LYS A 156 -19.59 -16.84 -5.30
CA LYS A 156 -18.90 -17.93 -5.99
C LYS A 156 -18.18 -17.44 -7.23
N PHE A 157 -17.21 -18.22 -7.68
CA PHE A 157 -16.57 -18.00 -8.98
C PHE A 157 -17.62 -18.10 -10.09
N LEU A 158 -17.59 -17.13 -11.00
CA LEU A 158 -18.44 -17.18 -12.18
C LEU A 158 -17.99 -18.29 -13.15
N ARG A 159 -16.68 -18.55 -13.22
CA ARG A 159 -16.06 -19.54 -14.12
C ARG A 159 -15.49 -20.69 -13.31
N ALA A 160 -15.56 -21.90 -13.85
CA ALA A 160 -15.13 -23.11 -13.14
C ALA A 160 -13.61 -23.26 -13.00
N TRP A 161 -12.81 -22.48 -13.75
CA TRP A 161 -11.34 -22.52 -13.72
C TRP A 161 -10.71 -21.36 -12.95
N ASP A 162 -11.51 -20.39 -12.50
CA ASP A 162 -11.00 -19.36 -11.59
C ASP A 162 -10.71 -20.04 -10.24
N THR A 163 -9.53 -19.76 -9.69
CA THR A 163 -9.02 -20.43 -8.48
C THR A 163 -8.83 -19.46 -7.31
N GLU A 164 -8.90 -18.16 -7.56
CA GLU A 164 -8.69 -17.10 -6.58
C GLU A 164 -9.68 -15.94 -6.82
N PHE A 165 -10.18 -15.34 -5.73
CA PHE A 165 -10.94 -14.09 -5.79
C PHE A 165 -10.01 -12.91 -5.64
N TYR A 166 -10.34 -11.81 -6.31
CA TYR A 166 -9.70 -10.52 -6.04
C TYR A 166 -10.30 -9.88 -4.78
N PRO A 167 -9.55 -9.01 -4.07
CA PRO A 167 -10.08 -8.33 -2.88
C PRO A 167 -11.37 -7.56 -3.19
N PRO A 168 -12.42 -7.64 -2.33
CA PRO A 168 -13.60 -6.81 -2.48
C PRO A 168 -13.23 -5.36 -2.19
N ARG A 169 -13.64 -4.44 -3.06
CA ARG A 169 -13.21 -3.03 -2.95
C ARG A 169 -14.23 -2.22 -2.16
N ILE A 170 -13.94 -1.89 -0.90
CA ILE A 170 -14.80 -1.02 -0.10
C ILE A 170 -14.85 0.37 -0.75
N VAL A 171 -16.05 0.87 -1.00
CA VAL A 171 -16.25 2.16 -1.67
C VAL A 171 -15.84 3.28 -0.73
N MET A 172 -14.74 3.97 -1.07
CA MET A 172 -14.24 5.12 -0.34
C MET A 172 -13.45 6.04 -1.26
N GLY A 173 -13.32 7.31 -0.89
CA GLY A 173 -12.55 8.31 -1.63
C GLY A 173 -13.42 9.46 -2.14
N PHE A 174 -12.77 10.34 -2.91
CA PHE A 174 -13.41 11.47 -3.57
C PHE A 174 -12.58 11.85 -4.81
N ASN A 175 -13.24 12.09 -5.95
CA ASN A 175 -12.57 12.56 -7.16
C ASN A 175 -12.89 14.04 -7.42
N ALA A 176 -11.89 14.90 -7.42
CA ALA A 176 -12.11 16.34 -7.54
C ALA A 176 -12.51 16.80 -8.96
N VAL A 177 -12.34 15.95 -9.99
CA VAL A 177 -12.63 16.31 -11.39
C VAL A 177 -14.09 16.06 -11.74
N GLY A 178 -14.69 14.98 -11.23
CA GLY A 178 -16.12 14.70 -11.43
C GLY A 178 -16.70 13.60 -10.53
N PRO A 179 -18.04 13.50 -10.41
CA PRO A 179 -18.72 12.55 -9.52
C PRO A 179 -18.76 11.10 -9.99
N PHE A 180 -18.36 10.81 -11.23
CA PHE A 180 -18.79 9.57 -11.89
C PHE A 180 -17.71 8.48 -11.97
N THR A 181 -16.57 8.70 -11.31
CA THR A 181 -15.52 7.68 -11.20
C THR A 181 -15.86 6.66 -10.11
N ALA A 182 -15.23 5.48 -10.16
CA ALA A 182 -15.41 4.45 -9.13
C ALA A 182 -15.02 4.93 -7.71
N ASN A 183 -14.14 5.93 -7.62
CA ASN A 183 -13.60 6.50 -6.37
C ASN A 183 -14.37 7.75 -5.90
N SER A 184 -15.63 7.92 -6.34
CA SER A 184 -16.47 9.08 -5.98
C SER A 184 -17.60 8.75 -4.99
N GLY A 185 -17.57 7.59 -4.35
CA GLY A 185 -18.64 7.13 -3.46
C GLY A 185 -18.36 7.31 -1.97
N GLN A 186 -19.43 7.37 -1.17
CA GLN A 186 -19.42 7.40 0.29
C GLN A 186 -19.91 6.05 0.82
N GLY A 187 -19.03 5.05 0.83
CA GLY A 187 -19.40 3.66 1.03
C GLY A 187 -19.24 3.11 2.43
N TYR A 188 -19.13 3.94 3.48
CA TYR A 188 -19.10 3.43 4.85
C TYR A 188 -19.66 4.41 5.88
N ASP A 189 -20.16 3.87 6.99
CA ASP A 189 -20.58 4.63 8.17
C ASP A 189 -20.66 3.73 9.42
N THR A 190 -20.97 4.31 10.58
CA THR A 190 -21.25 3.54 11.80
C THR A 190 -22.52 4.01 12.49
N GLY A 191 -23.18 3.11 13.23
CA GLY A 191 -24.32 3.45 14.07
C GLY A 191 -24.86 2.24 14.82
N ASP A 192 -25.45 2.44 15.99
CA ASP A 192 -25.97 1.36 16.84
C ASP A 192 -27.32 0.84 16.29
N LEU A 193 -27.26 -0.09 15.35
CA LEU A 193 -28.43 -0.70 14.70
C LEU A 193 -28.96 -1.90 15.49
N THR A 194 -28.14 -2.51 16.32
CA THR A 194 -28.53 -3.59 17.26
C THR A 194 -29.17 -3.07 18.55
N GLY A 195 -28.88 -1.84 18.95
CA GLY A 195 -29.32 -1.23 20.20
C GLY A 195 -28.53 -1.71 21.43
N ASP A 196 -27.33 -2.28 21.24
CA ASP A 196 -26.52 -2.85 22.31
C ASP A 196 -25.54 -1.83 22.95
N GLY A 197 -25.51 -0.61 22.41
CA GLY A 197 -24.65 0.49 22.87
C GLY A 197 -23.24 0.48 22.29
N VAL A 198 -22.94 -0.40 21.32
CA VAL A 198 -21.73 -0.38 20.49
C VAL A 198 -22.16 -0.09 19.05
N PRO A 199 -21.64 0.99 18.42
CA PRO A 199 -21.96 1.26 17.02
C PRO A 199 -21.56 0.10 16.11
N ASP A 200 -22.46 -0.31 15.22
CA ASP A 200 -22.21 -1.30 14.17
C ASP A 200 -21.49 -0.66 12.98
N VAL A 201 -20.76 -1.46 12.22
CA VAL A 201 -20.03 -1.00 11.02
C VAL A 201 -20.87 -1.29 9.78
N VAL A 202 -21.10 -0.27 8.97
CA VAL A 202 -21.80 -0.38 7.68
C VAL A 202 -20.82 -0.04 6.57
N PHE A 203 -20.76 -0.88 5.53
CA PHE A 203 -20.02 -0.54 4.32
C PHE A 203 -20.61 -1.14 3.05
N SER A 204 -20.32 -0.55 1.90
CA SER A 204 -20.55 -1.12 0.57
C SER A 204 -19.22 -1.54 -0.06
N ALA A 205 -19.18 -2.75 -0.62
CA ALA A 205 -18.02 -3.29 -1.31
C ALA A 205 -18.34 -3.67 -2.75
N ASN A 206 -17.50 -3.23 -3.69
CA ASN A 206 -17.58 -3.51 -5.12
C ASN A 206 -16.95 -4.87 -5.44
N LEU A 207 -17.62 -5.66 -6.30
CA LEU A 207 -17.16 -6.96 -6.77
C LEU A 207 -17.33 -7.11 -8.29
N GLY A 208 -16.33 -7.71 -8.94
CA GLY A 208 -16.34 -7.99 -10.39
C GLY A 208 -16.15 -6.77 -11.30
N PHE A 209 -15.67 -5.64 -10.76
CA PHE A 209 -15.39 -4.42 -11.52
C PHE A 209 -13.94 -4.29 -11.95
N SER A 210 -12.99 -4.52 -11.03
CA SER A 210 -11.56 -4.45 -11.30
C SER A 210 -10.82 -5.54 -10.52
N PRO A 211 -10.38 -6.61 -11.20
CA PRO A 211 -10.51 -6.85 -12.64
C PRO A 211 -11.95 -7.15 -13.08
N ALA A 212 -12.25 -6.94 -14.37
CA ALA A 212 -13.60 -7.04 -14.93
C ALA A 212 -14.14 -8.49 -15.04
N VAL A 213 -13.50 -9.45 -14.37
CA VAL A 213 -13.98 -10.83 -14.30
C VAL A 213 -15.13 -10.89 -13.29
N GLY A 214 -16.30 -11.32 -13.76
CA GLY A 214 -17.50 -11.33 -12.92
C GLY A 214 -17.47 -12.41 -11.84
N VAL A 215 -18.35 -12.25 -10.84
CA VAL A 215 -18.62 -13.21 -9.76
C VAL A 215 -20.08 -13.66 -9.79
N ASP A 216 -20.40 -14.85 -9.29
CA ASP A 216 -21.78 -15.27 -9.06
C ASP A 216 -22.26 -14.71 -7.71
N LEU A 217 -23.19 -13.74 -7.78
CA LEU A 217 -23.73 -13.04 -6.62
C LEU A 217 -25.01 -13.73 -6.09
N PRO A 218 -25.11 -13.97 -4.78
CA PRO A 218 -26.26 -14.66 -4.17
C PRO A 218 -27.58 -13.94 -4.46
N ASN A 219 -28.62 -14.70 -4.80
CA ASN A 219 -29.97 -14.19 -5.03
C ASN A 219 -30.06 -13.06 -6.08
N SER A 220 -29.12 -13.03 -7.03
CA SER A 220 -29.02 -11.99 -8.06
C SER A 220 -28.70 -12.60 -9.42
N THR A 221 -29.01 -11.88 -10.50
CA THR A 221 -28.54 -12.21 -11.86
C THR A 221 -27.32 -11.37 -12.26
N LEU A 222 -26.85 -10.50 -11.35
CA LEU A 222 -25.70 -9.66 -11.58
C LEU A 222 -24.42 -10.48 -11.50
N THR A 223 -23.53 -10.28 -12.46
CA THR A 223 -22.17 -10.85 -12.45
C THR A 223 -21.14 -9.88 -11.86
N ARG A 224 -21.57 -8.68 -11.48
CA ARG A 224 -20.80 -7.65 -10.78
C ARG A 224 -21.75 -6.69 -10.10
N GLY A 225 -21.35 -6.11 -8.99
CA GLY A 225 -22.20 -5.23 -8.21
C GLY A 225 -21.59 -4.86 -6.89
N THR A 226 -22.44 -4.34 -6.01
CA THR A 226 -22.06 -3.96 -4.65
C THR A 226 -22.78 -4.82 -3.64
N ILE A 227 -22.11 -5.15 -2.54
CA ILE A 227 -22.76 -5.74 -1.37
C ILE A 227 -22.68 -4.73 -0.23
N VAL A 228 -23.83 -4.28 0.24
CA VAL A 228 -23.94 -3.48 1.47
C VAL A 228 -24.00 -4.45 2.64
N THR A 229 -23.09 -4.30 3.60
CA THR A 229 -22.90 -5.18 4.75
C THR A 229 -23.04 -4.39 6.05
N VAL A 230 -23.68 -5.00 7.05
CA VAL A 230 -23.67 -4.53 8.44
C VAL A 230 -22.97 -5.57 9.29
N LEU A 231 -21.88 -5.18 9.94
CA LEU A 231 -21.17 -5.98 10.93
C LEU A 231 -21.50 -5.50 12.33
N ASP A 232 -21.74 -6.45 13.23
CA ASP A 232 -21.87 -6.20 14.67
C ASP A 232 -20.58 -5.53 15.19
N GLY A 233 -20.69 -4.32 15.72
CA GLY A 233 -19.54 -3.59 16.25
C GLY A 233 -18.86 -4.26 17.44
N ALA A 234 -19.61 -5.04 18.21
CA ALA A 234 -19.10 -5.77 19.36
C ALA A 234 -18.37 -7.05 18.96
N THR A 235 -18.85 -7.77 17.94
CA THR A 235 -18.39 -9.14 17.64
C THR A 235 -17.78 -9.36 16.25
N GLY A 236 -17.94 -8.42 15.31
CA GLY A 236 -17.52 -8.58 13.91
C GLY A 236 -18.39 -9.54 13.11
N LYS A 237 -19.50 -10.03 13.67
CA LYS A 237 -20.42 -10.93 12.99
C LYS A 237 -21.21 -10.18 11.92
N THR A 238 -21.35 -10.76 10.72
CA THR A 238 -22.26 -10.24 9.71
C THR A 238 -23.70 -10.37 10.19
N LEU A 239 -24.38 -9.23 10.32
CA LEU A 239 -25.76 -9.14 10.78
C LEU A 239 -26.77 -9.03 9.63
N TYR A 240 -26.33 -8.41 8.53
CA TYR A 240 -27.12 -8.19 7.33
C TYR A 240 -26.21 -7.96 6.12
N SER A 241 -26.59 -8.48 4.96
CA SER A 241 -25.94 -8.19 3.68
C SER A 241 -26.97 -8.16 2.55
N LYS A 242 -26.82 -7.24 1.60
CA LYS A 242 -27.68 -7.16 0.41
C LYS A 242 -26.92 -6.71 -0.83
N VAL A 243 -27.21 -7.37 -1.95
CA VAL A 243 -26.68 -7.04 -3.28
C VAL A 243 -27.43 -5.85 -3.89
N TYR A 244 -26.68 -4.90 -4.44
CA TYR A 244 -27.15 -3.75 -5.21
C TYR A 244 -26.41 -3.65 -6.54
N ALA A 245 -26.98 -2.92 -7.51
CA ALA A 245 -26.33 -2.70 -8.78
C ALA A 245 -25.04 -1.89 -8.61
N TYR A 246 -25.13 -0.77 -7.88
CA TYR A 246 -23.99 0.03 -7.45
C TYR A 246 -24.41 0.96 -6.29
N ALA A 247 -24.23 0.51 -5.05
CA ALA A 247 -24.46 1.29 -3.83
C ALA A 247 -23.27 2.23 -3.58
N SER A 248 -23.31 3.40 -4.19
CA SER A 248 -22.26 4.43 -4.07
C SER A 248 -22.37 5.26 -2.80
N LEU A 249 -23.49 5.17 -2.08
CA LEU A 249 -23.73 5.93 -0.85
C LEU A 249 -24.36 5.03 0.22
N VAL A 250 -23.79 5.01 1.42
CA VAL A 250 -24.39 4.44 2.63
C VAL A 250 -24.24 5.42 3.79
N LYS A 251 -25.26 5.51 4.65
CA LYS A 251 -25.24 6.35 5.86
C LYS A 251 -26.21 5.82 6.90
N VAL A 252 -25.88 5.90 8.17
CA VAL A 252 -26.83 5.68 9.27
C VAL A 252 -27.35 7.04 9.74
N VAL A 253 -28.67 7.23 9.64
CA VAL A 253 -29.35 8.46 10.09
C VAL A 253 -30.52 8.06 10.96
N ASP A 254 -30.59 8.62 12.17
CA ASP A 254 -31.65 8.33 13.15
C ASP A 254 -31.90 6.82 13.36
N GLY A 255 -30.83 6.01 13.40
CA GLY A 255 -30.92 4.55 13.56
C GLY A 255 -31.48 3.79 12.36
N ALA A 256 -31.57 4.42 11.19
CA ALA A 256 -31.94 3.79 9.92
C ALA A 256 -30.75 3.77 8.96
N LEU A 257 -30.57 2.65 8.25
CA LEU A 257 -29.59 2.52 7.17
C LEU A 257 -30.15 3.11 5.88
N LEU A 258 -29.52 4.16 5.38
CA LEU A 258 -29.77 4.79 4.09
C LEU A 258 -28.79 4.25 3.04
N VAL A 259 -29.30 3.84 1.88
CA VAL A 259 -28.51 3.32 0.75
C VAL A 259 -28.93 4.03 -0.54
N GLY A 260 -27.98 4.66 -1.23
CA GLY A 260 -28.14 5.20 -2.57
C GLY A 260 -27.62 4.22 -3.62
N ASP A 261 -28.51 3.57 -4.37
CA ASP A 261 -28.20 2.70 -5.49
C ASP A 261 -28.21 3.49 -6.80
N ALA A 262 -27.16 3.33 -7.62
CA ALA A 262 -26.96 4.00 -8.90
C ALA A 262 -26.74 2.96 -10.03
N PRO A 263 -27.81 2.30 -10.53
CA PRO A 263 -27.67 1.19 -11.47
C PRO A 263 -26.89 1.50 -12.75
N SER A 264 -26.86 2.76 -13.19
CA SER A 264 -26.11 3.17 -14.39
C SER A 264 -24.59 2.96 -14.28
N LEU A 265 -24.03 3.01 -13.07
CA LEU A 265 -22.58 2.81 -12.85
C LEU A 265 -22.14 1.36 -12.99
N ASN A 266 -23.09 0.41 -12.91
CA ASN A 266 -22.79 -1.01 -13.09
C ASN A 266 -22.44 -1.36 -14.55
N GLY A 267 -22.94 -0.58 -15.51
CA GLY A 267 -22.70 -0.78 -16.95
C GLY A 267 -23.40 -1.98 -17.60
N THR A 268 -23.98 -2.90 -16.83
CA THR A 268 -24.67 -4.11 -17.38
C THR A 268 -26.14 -4.22 -17.02
N THR A 269 -26.60 -3.43 -16.05
CA THR A 269 -28.00 -3.41 -15.64
C THR A 269 -28.65 -2.07 -15.97
N THR A 270 -29.98 -2.08 -16.01
CA THR A 270 -30.80 -0.91 -16.28
C THR A 270 -31.72 -0.68 -15.10
N GLY A 271 -31.95 0.58 -14.74
CA GLY A 271 -32.78 0.96 -13.61
C GLY A 271 -32.64 2.45 -13.33
N SER A 272 -33.56 2.98 -12.54
CA SER A 272 -33.44 4.34 -12.02
C SER A 272 -32.61 4.36 -10.74
N ALA A 273 -31.90 5.46 -10.49
CA ALA A 273 -31.24 5.70 -9.21
C ALA A 273 -32.26 5.76 -8.07
N LYS A 274 -31.97 5.08 -6.95
CA LYS A 274 -32.91 4.89 -5.85
C LYS A 274 -32.24 5.09 -4.50
N LEU A 275 -32.90 5.87 -3.65
CA LEU A 275 -32.57 5.96 -2.23
C LEU A 275 -33.48 5.02 -1.46
N THR A 276 -32.91 4.18 -0.60
CA THR A 276 -33.68 3.28 0.27
C THR A 276 -33.24 3.47 1.70
N SER A 277 -34.19 3.69 2.61
CA SER A 277 -33.94 3.67 4.04
C SER A 277 -34.54 2.42 4.67
N THR A 278 -33.80 1.77 5.55
CA THR A 278 -34.24 0.57 6.27
C THR A 278 -33.96 0.72 7.76
N ARG A 279 -35.01 0.61 8.57
CA ARG A 279 -34.88 0.35 10.01
C ARG A 279 -34.90 -1.15 10.24
N PHE A 280 -34.20 -1.59 11.28
CA PHE A 280 -34.08 -2.99 11.61
C PHE A 280 -34.72 -3.30 12.96
N SER A 281 -35.14 -4.55 13.12
CA SER A 281 -35.26 -5.20 14.43
C SER A 281 -34.10 -6.18 14.58
N TYR A 282 -33.54 -6.25 15.78
CA TYR A 282 -32.46 -7.17 16.11
C TYR A 282 -32.99 -8.30 17.00
N GLU A 283 -33.01 -9.51 16.46
CA GLU A 283 -33.41 -10.74 17.17
C GLU A 283 -32.53 -11.90 16.68
N ASP A 284 -32.27 -12.88 17.55
CA ASP A 284 -31.50 -14.09 17.23
C ASP A 284 -30.13 -13.84 16.55
N GLY A 285 -29.51 -12.70 16.84
CA GLY A 285 -28.20 -12.33 16.31
C GLY A 285 -28.19 -11.97 14.83
N ALA A 286 -29.31 -11.47 14.28
CA ALA A 286 -29.45 -10.99 12.91
C ALA A 286 -30.31 -9.71 12.86
N LEU A 287 -30.02 -8.84 11.88
CA LEU A 287 -30.85 -7.66 11.62
C LEU A 287 -31.89 -8.01 10.55
N THR A 288 -33.17 -7.84 10.90
CA THR A 288 -34.30 -8.02 9.97
C THR A 288 -34.94 -6.67 9.68
N PRO A 289 -35.16 -6.28 8.40
CA PRO A 289 -35.88 -5.06 8.06
C PRO A 289 -37.25 -5.00 8.75
N SER A 290 -37.46 -4.00 9.60
CA SER A 290 -38.71 -3.75 10.32
C SER A 290 -39.58 -2.71 9.63
N SER A 291 -38.96 -1.71 8.99
CA SER A 291 -39.63 -0.76 8.09
C SER A 291 -38.68 -0.30 7.00
N THR A 292 -39.19 -0.19 5.78
CA THR A 292 -38.42 0.28 4.62
C THR A 292 -39.25 1.27 3.82
N TRP A 293 -38.63 2.36 3.40
CA TRP A 293 -39.17 3.27 2.38
C TRP A 293 -38.12 3.47 1.29
N SER A 294 -38.57 3.86 0.10
CA SER A 294 -37.69 4.19 -1.02
C SER A 294 -38.15 5.46 -1.73
N TYR A 295 -37.19 6.27 -2.15
CA TYR A 295 -37.37 7.40 -3.05
C TYR A 295 -36.72 7.07 -4.39
N ASP A 296 -37.55 6.98 -5.45
CA ASP A 296 -37.10 6.75 -6.82
C ASP A 296 -36.93 8.10 -7.51
N THR A 297 -35.71 8.39 -7.99
CA THR A 297 -35.42 9.67 -8.65
C THR A 297 -36.04 9.75 -10.05
N GLY A 298 -36.37 8.60 -10.64
CA GLY A 298 -36.74 8.46 -12.05
C GLY A 298 -35.55 8.61 -13.02
N THR A 299 -34.33 8.85 -12.52
CA THR A 299 -33.13 9.06 -13.35
C THR A 299 -32.57 7.72 -13.80
N THR A 300 -32.68 7.41 -15.09
CA THR A 300 -32.06 6.23 -15.72
C THR A 300 -30.79 6.59 -16.51
N ALA A 301 -30.50 7.88 -16.67
CA ALA A 301 -29.26 8.36 -17.28
C ALA A 301 -28.06 8.04 -16.38
N TYR A 302 -26.85 8.15 -16.93
CA TYR A 302 -25.62 7.95 -16.18
C TYR A 302 -25.55 8.94 -15.02
N SER A 303 -25.65 8.42 -13.80
CA SER A 303 -25.82 9.22 -12.59
C SER A 303 -25.12 8.57 -11.41
N ASN A 304 -24.79 9.38 -10.41
CA ASN A 304 -24.21 8.93 -9.15
C ASN A 304 -24.80 9.70 -7.97
N TRP A 305 -24.88 9.05 -6.80
CA TRP A 305 -25.14 9.73 -5.53
C TRP A 305 -23.89 10.51 -5.11
N ALA A 306 -24.09 11.71 -4.60
CA ALA A 306 -23.02 12.67 -4.33
C ALA A 306 -22.71 12.81 -2.84
N ALA A 307 -23.70 13.20 -2.04
CA ALA A 307 -23.49 13.49 -0.63
C ALA A 307 -24.77 13.30 0.19
N VAL A 308 -24.58 13.05 1.48
CA VAL A 308 -25.63 12.94 2.49
C VAL A 308 -25.22 13.69 3.75
N GLN A 309 -26.17 14.43 4.32
CA GLN A 309 -26.00 15.17 5.57
C GLN A 309 -27.19 14.89 6.48
N ASP A 310 -26.91 14.39 7.69
CA ASP A 310 -27.89 14.32 8.77
C ASP A 310 -28.23 15.75 9.23
N LEU A 311 -29.51 16.09 9.23
CA LEU A 311 -30.01 17.41 9.64
C LEU A 311 -30.55 17.42 11.07
N GLY A 312 -30.59 16.26 11.74
CA GLY A 312 -31.33 16.08 12.98
C GLY A 312 -32.84 16.05 12.77
N ASP A 313 -33.57 15.86 13.88
CA ASP A 313 -35.04 15.83 13.92
C ASP A 313 -35.70 14.86 12.91
N GLY A 314 -35.02 13.74 12.62
CA GLY A 314 -35.51 12.74 11.66
C GLY A 314 -35.50 13.22 10.21
N ARG A 315 -34.61 14.13 9.82
CA ARG A 315 -34.46 14.59 8.42
C ARG A 315 -33.04 14.37 7.91
N ALA A 316 -32.92 14.09 6.61
CA ALA A 316 -31.64 14.02 5.92
C ALA A 316 -31.68 14.83 4.63
N ALA A 317 -30.58 15.53 4.33
CA ALA A 317 -30.33 16.05 2.99
C ALA A 317 -29.52 15.02 2.19
N VAL A 318 -29.90 14.78 0.95
CA VAL A 318 -29.22 13.85 0.05
C VAL A 318 -29.14 14.49 -1.34
N SER A 319 -28.03 14.30 -2.04
CA SER A 319 -27.87 14.77 -3.41
C SER A 319 -27.41 13.70 -4.38
N TRP A 320 -27.78 13.84 -5.66
CA TRP A 320 -27.30 13.02 -6.77
C TRP A 320 -27.11 13.88 -8.01
N ASP A 321 -26.21 13.41 -8.87
CA ASP A 321 -25.78 14.09 -10.09
C ASP A 321 -26.09 13.25 -11.32
N VAL A 322 -26.38 13.90 -12.44
CA VAL A 322 -26.59 13.30 -13.75
C VAL A 322 -25.53 13.79 -14.71
N GLU A 323 -24.76 12.87 -15.27
CA GLU A 323 -23.66 13.18 -16.18
C GLU A 323 -24.18 13.91 -17.42
N LYS A 324 -23.40 14.90 -17.85
CA LYS A 324 -23.66 15.64 -19.07
C LYS A 324 -23.55 14.71 -20.27
N SER A 325 -24.43 14.90 -21.26
CA SER A 325 -24.35 14.18 -22.54
C SER A 325 -24.31 15.16 -23.70
N ASP A 326 -24.17 14.64 -24.93
CA ASP A 326 -24.25 15.45 -26.14
C ASP A 326 -25.58 16.20 -26.29
N THR A 327 -26.65 15.69 -25.67
CA THR A 327 -28.01 16.23 -25.82
C THR A 327 -28.56 16.91 -24.57
N ASN A 328 -28.03 16.60 -23.39
CA ASN A 328 -28.50 17.12 -22.10
C ASN A 328 -27.36 17.80 -21.34
N GLY A 329 -27.68 18.87 -20.62
CA GLY A 329 -26.72 19.53 -19.73
C GLY A 329 -26.38 18.67 -18.51
N SER A 330 -25.37 19.11 -17.76
CA SER A 330 -25.09 18.60 -16.42
C SER A 330 -26.23 18.98 -15.46
N GLU A 331 -26.60 18.04 -14.57
CA GLU A 331 -27.65 18.25 -13.58
C GLU A 331 -27.17 17.77 -12.21
N GLY A 332 -27.44 18.56 -11.17
CA GLY A 332 -27.29 18.18 -9.77
C GLY A 332 -28.60 18.41 -9.04
N HIS A 333 -28.96 17.50 -8.14
CA HIS A 333 -30.23 17.54 -7.42
C HIS A 333 -29.96 17.37 -5.93
N THR A 334 -30.57 18.23 -5.11
CA THR A 334 -30.54 18.14 -3.64
C THR A 334 -31.96 18.00 -3.13
N VAL A 335 -32.19 17.01 -2.28
CA VAL A 335 -33.49 16.73 -1.66
C VAL A 335 -33.35 16.63 -0.16
N VAL A 336 -34.32 17.17 0.58
CA VAL A 336 -34.49 16.88 2.00
C VAL A 336 -35.68 15.95 2.17
N VAL A 337 -35.45 14.84 2.87
CA VAL A 337 -36.44 13.80 3.12
C VAL A 337 -36.71 13.64 4.61
N ASP A 338 -37.95 13.33 4.94
CA ASP A 338 -38.33 12.84 6.27
C ASP A 338 -37.94 11.36 6.40
N MET A 339 -37.16 11.04 7.43
CA MET A 339 -36.61 9.70 7.64
C MET A 339 -37.65 8.68 8.11
N ASN A 340 -38.86 9.12 8.51
CA ASN A 340 -39.93 8.21 8.95
C ASN A 340 -40.62 7.52 7.77
N ASP A 341 -40.85 8.25 6.66
CA ASP A 341 -41.64 7.74 5.54
C ASP A 341 -41.05 8.03 4.15
N GLY A 342 -39.92 8.74 4.07
CA GLY A 342 -39.27 9.11 2.81
C GLY A 342 -39.96 10.24 2.06
N SER A 343 -40.91 10.94 2.68
CA SER A 343 -41.58 12.08 2.07
C SER A 343 -40.60 13.23 1.85
N VAL A 344 -40.71 13.86 0.67
CA VAL A 344 -39.87 15.00 0.31
C VAL A 344 -40.37 16.25 1.03
N VAL A 345 -39.50 16.85 1.83
CA VAL A 345 -39.73 18.15 2.47
C VAL A 345 -39.56 19.26 1.43
N TRP A 346 -38.45 19.24 0.70
CA TRP A 346 -38.20 20.09 -0.46
C TRP A 346 -37.16 19.44 -1.39
N LYS A 347 -37.14 19.91 -2.64
CA LYS A 347 -36.15 19.55 -3.65
C LYS A 347 -35.65 20.82 -4.35
N ALA A 348 -34.36 20.88 -4.63
CA ALA A 348 -33.76 21.92 -5.44
C ALA A 348 -32.88 21.30 -6.54
N ASP A 349 -32.92 21.91 -7.72
CA ASP A 349 -32.17 21.49 -8.90
C ASP A 349 -31.10 22.54 -9.24
N SER A 350 -29.94 22.09 -9.70
CA SER A 350 -28.79 22.89 -10.12
C SER A 350 -28.25 22.38 -11.45
N SER A 351 -27.64 23.27 -12.24
CA SER A 351 -26.85 22.88 -13.42
C SER A 351 -25.40 22.53 -13.06
N LEU A 352 -25.10 22.39 -11.77
CA LEU A 352 -23.81 22.05 -11.21
C LEU A 352 -23.97 20.74 -10.42
N TYR A 353 -22.93 19.92 -10.43
CA TYR A 353 -22.83 18.70 -9.64
C TYR A 353 -22.64 19.02 -8.16
N SER A 354 -23.44 18.40 -7.30
CA SER A 354 -23.25 18.46 -5.86
C SER A 354 -22.02 17.65 -5.46
N ARG A 355 -21.11 18.21 -4.66
CA ARG A 355 -19.86 17.53 -4.26
C ARG A 355 -19.81 17.26 -2.76
N HIS A 356 -20.22 18.25 -1.97
CA HIS A 356 -20.27 18.15 -0.52
C HIS A 356 -21.51 18.85 0.04
N LEU A 357 -21.99 18.35 1.18
CA LEU A 357 -23.04 18.96 1.98
C LEU A 357 -22.50 19.16 3.40
N GLY A 358 -22.91 20.25 4.06
CA GLY A 358 -22.58 20.54 5.45
C GLY A 358 -23.67 21.40 6.10
N LEU A 359 -23.89 21.23 7.39
CA LEU A 359 -24.93 21.95 8.13
C LEU A 359 -24.35 23.16 8.85
N ASP A 360 -24.86 24.37 8.57
CA ASP A 360 -24.65 25.56 9.40
C ASP A 360 -25.86 25.70 10.33
N THR A 361 -25.70 25.19 11.55
CA THR A 361 -26.77 25.24 12.56
C THR A 361 -27.02 26.66 13.08
N GLY A 362 -25.99 27.52 13.06
CA GLY A 362 -26.08 28.90 13.53
C GLY A 362 -26.93 29.78 12.63
N ARG A 363 -27.00 29.48 11.32
CA ARG A 363 -27.76 30.23 10.31
C ARG A 363 -28.96 29.47 9.75
N ASP A 364 -29.24 28.27 10.25
CA ASP A 364 -30.35 27.41 9.82
C ASP A 364 -30.31 27.11 8.31
N GLN A 365 -29.12 26.74 7.83
CA GLN A 365 -28.84 26.53 6.40
C GLN A 365 -28.05 25.26 6.14
N LEU A 366 -28.38 24.61 5.03
CA LEU A 366 -27.55 23.57 4.43
C LEU A 366 -26.58 24.24 3.44
N VAL A 367 -25.29 24.06 3.64
CA VAL A 367 -24.22 24.60 2.80
C VAL A 367 -23.70 23.49 1.89
N ALA A 368 -23.42 23.81 0.63
CA ALA A 368 -22.92 22.86 -0.33
C ALA A 368 -21.76 23.43 -1.14
N VAL A 369 -20.88 22.52 -1.59
CA VAL A 369 -19.95 22.78 -2.69
C VAL A 369 -20.53 22.15 -3.94
N GLU A 370 -20.76 22.97 -4.96
CA GLU A 370 -21.26 22.54 -6.26
C GLU A 370 -20.27 22.87 -7.37
N GLN A 371 -20.06 21.96 -8.31
CA GLN A 371 -19.02 22.02 -9.33
C GLN A 371 -19.62 21.87 -10.72
N SER A 372 -19.16 22.63 -11.72
CA SER A 372 -19.63 22.37 -13.09
C SER A 372 -18.91 21.18 -13.71
N ASP A 373 -19.57 20.59 -14.71
CA ASP A 373 -18.89 19.75 -15.70
C ASP A 373 -17.68 20.50 -16.29
N TYR A 374 -16.54 19.81 -16.35
CA TYR A 374 -15.26 20.39 -16.78
C TYR A 374 -15.28 20.88 -18.24
N THR A 375 -16.22 20.42 -19.07
CA THR A 375 -16.42 20.92 -20.45
C THR A 375 -17.17 22.25 -20.50
N ASP A 376 -17.96 22.55 -19.47
CA ASP A 376 -18.62 23.86 -19.30
C ASP A 376 -17.72 24.89 -18.62
N GLY A 377 -16.76 24.40 -17.83
CA GLY A 377 -15.66 25.14 -17.24
C GLY A 377 -15.17 24.46 -15.95
N VAL A 378 -13.89 24.61 -15.63
CA VAL A 378 -13.33 24.22 -14.33
C VAL A 378 -13.72 25.31 -13.33
N ARG A 379 -14.82 25.09 -12.60
CA ARG A 379 -15.32 26.01 -11.58
C ARG A 379 -16.14 25.30 -10.51
N TYR A 380 -16.18 25.90 -9.32
CA TYR A 380 -17.08 25.51 -8.26
C TYR A 380 -17.72 26.73 -7.58
N GLU A 381 -18.85 26.50 -6.90
CA GLU A 381 -19.57 27.44 -6.08
C GLU A 381 -19.72 26.89 -4.66
N VAL A 382 -19.57 27.76 -3.66
CA VAL A 382 -20.11 27.51 -2.32
C VAL A 382 -21.51 28.11 -2.31
N VAL A 383 -22.50 27.33 -1.94
CA VAL A 383 -23.91 27.76 -1.92
C VAL A 383 -24.57 27.41 -0.59
N ALA A 384 -25.65 28.11 -0.27
CA ALA A 384 -26.52 27.79 0.85
C ALA A 384 -27.96 27.55 0.40
N TYR A 385 -28.60 26.60 1.06
CA TYR A 385 -30.00 26.26 0.97
C TYR A 385 -30.68 26.60 2.30
N ASP A 386 -31.75 27.37 2.21
CA ASP A 386 -32.67 27.60 3.32
C ASP A 386 -33.30 26.27 3.75
N LEU A 387 -33.16 25.87 5.02
CA LEU A 387 -33.60 24.55 5.48
C LEU A 387 -35.12 24.34 5.42
N ASP A 388 -35.91 25.42 5.44
CA ASP A 388 -37.37 25.33 5.42
C ASP A 388 -37.92 25.10 4.01
N ASN A 389 -37.29 25.66 2.98
CA ASN A 389 -37.87 25.72 1.63
C ASN A 389 -36.90 25.40 0.48
N GLY A 390 -35.64 25.13 0.75
CA GLY A 390 -34.64 24.76 -0.26
C GLY A 390 -34.23 25.91 -1.18
N ARG A 391 -34.46 27.18 -0.82
CA ARG A 391 -34.04 28.33 -1.64
C ARG A 391 -32.52 28.41 -1.70
N ARG A 392 -31.96 28.02 -2.84
CA ARG A 392 -30.53 28.11 -3.18
C ARG A 392 -30.05 29.56 -3.28
N THR A 393 -28.91 29.87 -2.67
CA THR A 393 -28.20 31.15 -2.76
C THR A 393 -26.70 30.87 -2.99
N THR A 394 -26.13 31.39 -4.07
CA THR A 394 -24.67 31.32 -4.29
C THR A 394 -23.97 32.29 -3.35
N LEU A 395 -23.02 31.78 -2.58
CA LEU A 395 -22.26 32.49 -1.56
C LEU A 395 -20.89 32.93 -2.06
N SER A 396 -20.21 32.05 -2.80
CA SER A 396 -18.88 32.28 -3.35
C SER A 396 -18.71 31.47 -4.64
N SER A 397 -17.89 31.95 -5.57
CA SER A 397 -17.60 31.26 -6.83
C SER A 397 -16.11 31.29 -7.12
N ARG A 398 -15.60 30.20 -7.71
CA ARG A 398 -14.19 30.02 -8.06
C ARG A 398 -14.05 29.39 -9.43
N VAL A 399 -13.05 29.82 -10.18
CA VAL A 399 -12.73 29.33 -11.52
C VAL A 399 -11.28 28.86 -11.56
N ASN A 400 -10.97 27.94 -12.48
CA ASN A 400 -9.64 27.35 -12.71
C ASN A 400 -9.07 26.60 -11.49
N VAL A 401 -9.95 26.10 -10.63
CA VAL A 401 -9.60 25.29 -9.46
C VAL A 401 -10.63 24.18 -9.26
N LEU A 402 -10.16 23.02 -8.78
CA LEU A 402 -10.97 21.86 -8.42
C LEU A 402 -11.16 21.83 -6.90
N PRO A 403 -12.38 21.71 -6.36
CA PRO A 403 -12.59 21.52 -4.93
C PRO A 403 -12.18 20.11 -4.53
N THR A 404 -11.33 19.95 -3.52
CA THR A 404 -10.79 18.65 -3.07
C THR A 404 -11.31 18.23 -1.70
N ALA A 405 -11.68 19.18 -0.84
CA ALA A 405 -12.29 18.89 0.46
C ALA A 405 -13.15 20.07 0.96
N PHE A 406 -14.12 19.78 1.81
CA PHE A 406 -15.01 20.77 2.41
C PHE A 406 -15.39 20.41 3.85
N THR A 407 -15.49 21.41 4.72
CA THR A 407 -16.07 21.25 6.06
C THR A 407 -16.73 22.55 6.52
N VAL A 408 -17.72 22.41 7.41
CA VAL A 408 -18.42 23.50 8.08
C VAL A 408 -18.20 23.33 9.58
N GLY A 409 -17.84 24.40 10.28
CA GLY A 409 -17.78 24.36 11.74
C GLY A 409 -17.25 25.64 12.38
N ASP A 410 -17.44 25.73 13.70
CA ASP A 410 -16.98 26.84 14.53
C ASP A 410 -15.45 26.81 14.74
N LEU A 411 -14.74 27.59 13.95
CA LEU A 411 -13.29 27.74 14.02
C LEU A 411 -12.88 28.98 14.83
N THR A 412 -13.61 30.08 14.72
CA THR A 412 -13.23 31.36 15.34
C THR A 412 -13.88 31.63 16.70
N SER A 413 -14.93 30.88 17.07
CA SER A 413 -15.83 31.12 18.21
C SER A 413 -16.62 32.42 18.16
N ASP A 414 -16.80 32.98 16.96
CA ASP A 414 -17.74 34.06 16.69
C ASP A 414 -19.15 33.49 16.39
N THR A 415 -20.14 34.34 16.05
CA THR A 415 -21.50 33.86 15.78
C THR A 415 -21.61 33.16 14.43
N GLY A 416 -21.81 31.84 14.45
CA GLY A 416 -22.12 31.00 13.29
C GLY A 416 -20.88 30.36 12.67
N ASP A 417 -21.07 29.22 12.00
CA ASP A 417 -19.97 28.38 11.52
C ASP A 417 -19.19 29.04 10.36
N GLU A 418 -17.90 28.69 10.25
CA GLU A 418 -17.08 29.00 9.08
C GLU A 418 -17.16 27.91 8.02
N TYR A 419 -16.92 28.30 6.76
CA TYR A 419 -16.86 27.36 5.64
C TYR A 419 -15.42 27.21 5.18
N VAL A 420 -14.89 25.99 5.21
CA VAL A 420 -13.51 25.72 4.81
C VAL A 420 -13.50 24.86 3.56
N VAL A 421 -12.83 25.35 2.52
CA VAL A 421 -12.67 24.64 1.25
C VAL A 421 -11.18 24.43 0.99
N SER A 422 -10.81 23.20 0.65
CA SER A 422 -9.54 22.90 0.00
C SER A 422 -9.77 22.86 -1.51
N GLU A 423 -8.86 23.47 -2.27
CA GLU A 423 -8.93 23.51 -3.73
C GLU A 423 -7.56 23.32 -4.37
N SER A 424 -7.51 22.66 -5.53
CA SER A 424 -6.30 22.45 -6.31
C SER A 424 -6.37 23.22 -7.63
N SER A 425 -5.32 24.01 -7.91
CA SER A 425 -5.14 24.70 -9.20
C SER A 425 -4.37 23.83 -10.18
N LEU A 426 -4.52 24.08 -11.48
CA LEU A 426 -3.85 23.35 -12.55
C LEU A 426 -2.80 24.21 -13.26
N THR A 427 -1.77 23.58 -13.82
CA THR A 427 -0.89 24.19 -14.83
C THR A 427 -1.57 24.21 -16.20
N ASP A 428 -0.91 24.86 -17.17
CA ASP A 428 -1.35 24.84 -18.56
C ASP A 428 -1.38 23.41 -19.15
N ASP A 429 -0.49 22.53 -18.66
CA ASP A 429 -0.44 21.11 -19.00
C ASP A 429 -1.34 20.21 -18.13
N LEU A 430 -2.27 20.82 -17.39
CA LEU A 430 -3.27 20.14 -16.56
C LEU A 430 -2.72 19.32 -15.37
N PHE A 431 -1.49 19.57 -14.93
CA PHE A 431 -0.99 19.01 -13.67
C PHE A 431 -1.43 19.88 -12.49
N VAL A 432 -1.73 19.28 -11.35
CA VAL A 432 -1.94 19.98 -10.08
C VAL A 432 -0.73 20.85 -9.78
N ASN A 433 -0.94 22.15 -9.64
CA ASN A 433 0.11 23.15 -9.46
C ASN A 433 0.24 23.59 -8.01
N ALA A 434 -0.88 23.71 -7.31
CA ALA A 434 -0.91 24.13 -5.92
C ALA A 434 -2.24 23.76 -5.27
N SER A 435 -2.19 23.33 -4.02
CA SER A 435 -3.36 23.18 -3.14
C SER A 435 -3.48 24.38 -2.23
N THR A 436 -4.70 24.91 -2.10
CA THR A 436 -5.03 26.06 -1.25
C THR A 436 -6.19 25.73 -0.33
N ILE A 437 -5.97 25.88 0.98
CA ILE A 437 -7.03 25.88 1.98
C ILE A 437 -7.53 27.31 2.14
N ARG A 438 -8.84 27.52 2.05
CA ARG A 438 -9.52 28.80 2.25
C ARG A 438 -10.54 28.69 3.37
N VAL A 439 -10.41 29.55 4.37
CA VAL A 439 -11.43 29.71 5.42
C VAL A 439 -12.28 30.92 5.10
N LEU A 440 -13.58 30.72 4.94
CA LEU A 440 -14.56 31.76 4.62
C LEU A 440 -15.40 32.07 5.84
N SER A 441 -15.74 33.35 6.03
CA SER A 441 -16.74 33.74 7.02
C SER A 441 -18.12 33.28 6.56
N GLY A 442 -18.93 32.70 7.45
CA GLY A 442 -20.31 32.38 7.13
C GLY A 442 -21.20 33.62 6.89
N ASP A 443 -20.83 34.79 7.41
CA ASP A 443 -21.57 36.05 7.22
C ASP A 443 -21.19 36.79 5.93
N ASP A 444 -19.93 36.68 5.49
CA ASP A 444 -19.40 37.29 4.26
C ASP A 444 -18.42 36.33 3.55
N PRO A 445 -18.94 35.27 2.89
CA PRO A 445 -18.14 34.25 2.24
C PRO A 445 -17.49 34.70 0.91
N GLU A 446 -17.63 35.97 0.51
CA GLU A 446 -16.93 36.52 -0.66
C GLU A 446 -15.42 36.67 -0.39
N THR A 447 -15.01 36.94 0.85
CA THR A 447 -13.61 37.16 1.22
C THR A 447 -13.15 36.12 2.24
N ALA A 448 -12.05 35.43 1.94
CA ALA A 448 -11.46 34.49 2.90
C ALA A 448 -10.94 35.24 4.13
N LEU A 449 -11.22 34.71 5.32
CA LEU A 449 -10.62 35.13 6.59
C LEU A 449 -9.10 34.95 6.53
N TRP A 450 -8.66 33.81 6.00
CA TRP A 450 -7.28 33.52 5.66
C TRP A 450 -7.21 32.37 4.63
N GLN A 451 -6.03 32.19 4.04
CA GLN A 451 -5.74 31.09 3.14
C GLN A 451 -4.32 30.55 3.38
N SER A 452 -4.11 29.27 3.11
CA SER A 452 -2.80 28.61 3.14
C SER A 452 -2.60 27.85 1.83
N THR A 453 -1.50 28.11 1.13
CA THR A 453 -1.20 27.50 -0.17
C THR A 453 0.09 26.71 -0.11
N THR A 454 0.04 25.45 -0.52
CA THR A 454 1.20 24.61 -0.78
C THR A 454 1.39 24.53 -2.29
N LYS A 455 2.57 24.89 -2.78
CA LYS A 455 2.90 24.83 -4.22
C LYS A 455 3.57 23.51 -4.53
N ARG A 456 3.35 23.03 -5.76
CA ARG A 456 4.13 21.96 -6.36
C ARG A 456 5.63 22.28 -6.28
N GLY A 457 6.44 21.26 -5.99
CA GLY A 457 7.90 21.35 -6.05
C GLY A 457 8.38 21.88 -7.41
N ALA A 458 9.43 22.71 -7.42
CA ALA A 458 9.93 23.31 -8.65
C ALA A 458 10.44 22.25 -9.66
N ASP A 459 10.94 21.13 -9.14
CA ASP A 459 11.50 20.02 -9.90
C ASP A 459 10.49 18.86 -10.09
N ASN A 460 9.27 18.98 -9.53
CA ASN A 460 8.22 17.99 -9.69
C ASN A 460 7.52 18.17 -11.06
N GLY A 461 7.72 17.18 -11.94
CA GLY A 461 7.11 17.10 -13.27
C GLY A 461 5.72 16.44 -13.31
N ALA A 462 5.22 15.96 -12.18
CA ALA A 462 3.93 15.30 -12.02
C ALA A 462 2.90 16.20 -11.30
N ASP A 463 1.83 15.61 -10.75
CA ASP A 463 0.86 16.34 -9.96
C ASP A 463 1.47 16.82 -8.63
N GLY A 464 1.14 18.06 -8.25
CA GLY A 464 1.52 18.64 -6.97
C GLY A 464 0.61 18.20 -5.81
N PRO A 465 0.85 18.71 -4.60
CA PRO A 465 0.16 18.24 -3.41
C PRO A 465 -1.32 18.64 -3.42
N SER A 466 -2.19 17.79 -2.87
CA SER A 466 -3.62 18.03 -2.67
C SER A 466 -4.08 17.70 -1.25
N THR A 467 -4.85 18.59 -0.63
CA THR A 467 -5.50 18.33 0.67
C THR A 467 -6.90 17.73 0.45
N TRP A 468 -7.11 16.52 0.96
CA TRP A 468 -8.28 15.68 0.71
C TRP A 468 -9.22 15.55 1.92
N LYS A 469 -8.75 15.89 3.12
CA LYS A 469 -9.56 15.89 4.35
C LYS A 469 -9.41 17.20 5.11
N LEU A 470 -10.54 17.72 5.58
CA LEU A 470 -10.63 18.88 6.46
C LEU A 470 -11.57 18.57 7.62
N GLU A 471 -11.22 19.02 8.82
CA GLU A 471 -12.10 18.98 9.99
C GLU A 471 -11.87 20.16 10.93
N VAL A 472 -12.95 20.85 11.31
CA VAL A 472 -12.91 21.92 12.32
C VAL A 472 -13.24 21.34 13.70
N THR A 473 -12.34 21.54 14.66
CA THR A 473 -12.50 20.98 16.01
C THR A 473 -11.75 21.80 17.06
N GLY A 474 -12.46 22.29 18.08
CA GLY A 474 -11.84 23.03 19.20
C GLY A 474 -11.01 24.23 18.76
N ASN A 475 -11.55 25.05 17.85
CA ASN A 475 -10.92 26.26 17.32
C ASN A 475 -9.61 25.99 16.56
N LYS A 476 -9.49 24.77 16.03
CA LYS A 476 -8.40 24.32 15.16
C LYS A 476 -8.99 23.74 13.88
N LEU A 477 -8.23 23.85 12.81
CA LEU A 477 -8.51 23.15 11.56
C LEU A 477 -7.47 22.04 11.40
N VAL A 478 -7.93 20.81 11.28
CA VAL A 478 -7.12 19.66 10.90
C VAL A 478 -7.22 19.50 9.38
N ALA A 479 -6.08 19.29 8.73
CA ALA A 479 -5.98 19.04 7.30
C ALA A 479 -5.04 17.86 7.02
N ALA A 480 -5.50 16.90 6.22
CA ALA A 480 -4.68 15.81 5.70
C ALA A 480 -4.69 15.80 4.17
N GLY A 481 -3.54 15.50 3.58
CA GLY A 481 -3.31 15.60 2.14
C GLY A 481 -2.01 14.95 1.71
N GLU A 482 -1.84 14.81 0.40
CA GLU A 482 -0.61 14.31 -0.23
C GLU A 482 0.56 15.29 -0.09
N ASP A 483 1.76 14.74 0.00
CA ASP A 483 3.03 15.45 -0.11
C ASP A 483 3.71 15.02 -1.41
N ASP A 484 4.06 15.98 -2.25
CA ASP A 484 4.67 15.72 -3.56
C ASP A 484 6.20 15.63 -3.51
N THR A 485 6.77 15.65 -2.30
CA THR A 485 8.20 15.41 -2.06
C THR A 485 8.58 14.04 -2.61
N ASP A 486 9.60 13.98 -3.47
CA ASP A 486 10.12 12.73 -4.05
C ASP A 486 9.09 11.89 -4.84
N LEU A 487 7.96 12.50 -5.26
CA LEU A 487 6.95 11.82 -6.06
C LEU A 487 7.55 11.24 -7.35
N GLY A 488 7.30 9.95 -7.58
CA GLY A 488 7.81 9.21 -8.74
C GLY A 488 9.18 8.55 -8.50
N LYS A 489 9.81 8.78 -7.35
CA LYS A 489 10.93 7.95 -6.88
C LYS A 489 10.42 6.68 -6.20
N ALA A 490 11.25 5.66 -6.07
CA ALA A 490 10.88 4.39 -5.46
C ALA A 490 10.30 4.54 -4.04
N GLU A 491 10.88 5.43 -3.22
CA GLU A 491 10.42 5.72 -1.87
C GLU A 491 9.02 6.35 -1.81
N ASN A 492 8.56 6.96 -2.91
CA ASN A 492 7.27 7.65 -3.05
C ASN A 492 6.67 7.48 -4.47
N ALA A 493 6.57 6.23 -4.94
CA ALA A 493 6.23 5.93 -6.34
C ALA A 493 4.85 6.44 -6.78
N GLY A 494 3.84 6.36 -5.91
CA GLY A 494 2.46 6.75 -6.21
C GLY A 494 1.83 7.80 -5.27
N GLY A 495 2.64 8.51 -4.48
CA GLY A 495 2.12 9.46 -3.49
C GLY A 495 1.88 8.82 -2.11
N ARG A 496 2.78 7.91 -1.73
CA ARG A 496 2.95 7.37 -0.37
C ARG A 496 3.08 8.47 0.67
N TYR A 497 3.80 9.55 0.35
CA TYR A 497 4.06 10.63 1.28
C TYR A 497 2.86 11.55 1.45
N ALA A 498 2.62 11.94 2.70
CA ALA A 498 1.47 12.72 3.09
C ALA A 498 1.83 13.80 4.10
N THR A 499 0.90 14.72 4.33
CA THR A 499 0.99 15.77 5.34
C THR A 499 -0.21 15.70 6.26
N LEU A 500 0.03 15.86 7.57
CA LEU A 500 -1.00 16.13 8.55
C LEU A 500 -0.68 17.46 9.22
N SER A 501 -1.56 18.44 9.03
CA SER A 501 -1.36 19.82 9.47
C SER A 501 -2.49 20.27 10.39
N VAL A 502 -2.15 20.91 11.50
CA VAL A 502 -3.13 21.54 12.39
C VAL A 502 -2.93 23.05 12.39
N PHE A 503 -3.95 23.78 11.98
CA PHE A 503 -3.96 25.24 11.97
C PHE A 503 -4.69 25.79 13.20
N THR A 504 -4.19 26.91 13.71
CA THR A 504 -4.94 27.77 14.62
C THR A 504 -6.06 28.48 13.87
N ALA A 505 -7.07 29.01 14.60
CA ALA A 505 -8.13 29.83 14.03
C ALA A 505 -7.66 31.01 13.17
N LYS A 506 -6.42 31.49 13.37
CA LYS A 506 -5.80 32.59 12.62
C LYS A 506 -4.99 32.13 11.39
N GLY A 507 -5.05 30.85 11.02
CA GLY A 507 -4.35 30.31 9.85
C GLY A 507 -2.86 30.02 10.06
N LYS A 508 -2.32 30.15 11.27
CA LYS A 508 -0.96 29.70 11.58
C LYS A 508 -0.95 28.19 11.79
N VAL A 509 -0.03 27.47 11.13
CA VAL A 509 0.29 26.07 11.45
C VAL A 509 0.77 25.99 12.90
N ALA A 510 -0.01 25.31 13.74
CA ALA A 510 0.33 25.02 15.13
C ALA A 510 1.41 23.93 15.19
N TRP A 511 1.21 22.86 14.43
CA TRP A 511 2.16 21.77 14.21
C TRP A 511 1.84 21.05 12.89
N GLN A 512 2.81 20.31 12.36
CA GLN A 512 2.69 19.52 11.14
C GLN A 512 3.61 18.30 11.21
N THR A 513 3.18 17.17 10.65
CA THR A 513 4.04 16.04 10.27
C THR A 513 3.92 15.75 8.77
N LYS A 514 4.96 15.15 8.17
CA LYS A 514 5.13 14.92 6.73
C LYS A 514 5.73 13.52 6.47
N GLY A 515 5.76 13.11 5.19
CA GLY A 515 6.34 11.83 4.74
C GLY A 515 5.39 10.65 4.95
N ALA A 516 5.93 9.45 5.16
CA ALA A 516 5.16 8.21 5.38
C ALA A 516 4.49 8.10 6.76
N THR A 517 4.37 9.21 7.51
CA THR A 517 3.79 9.22 8.87
C THR A 517 2.37 9.78 8.94
N ALA A 518 1.79 10.13 7.78
CA ALA A 518 0.44 10.65 7.65
C ALA A 518 -0.34 9.83 6.60
N SER A 519 -1.65 10.07 6.53
CA SER A 519 -2.47 9.54 5.45
C SER A 519 -2.65 10.60 4.36
N PRO A 520 -2.54 10.25 3.07
CA PRO A 520 -2.79 11.19 1.98
C PRO A 520 -4.27 11.61 1.91
N VAL A 521 -5.19 10.77 2.39
CA VAL A 521 -6.64 10.95 2.16
C VAL A 521 -7.45 11.09 3.45
N PHE A 522 -7.07 10.42 4.55
CA PHE A 522 -7.95 10.28 5.71
C PHE A 522 -7.34 10.75 7.03
N ALA A 523 -8.14 11.41 7.86
CA ALA A 523 -7.81 11.69 9.24
C ALA A 523 -9.09 11.68 10.07
N ASP A 524 -9.02 11.08 11.25
CA ASP A 524 -10.14 10.96 12.18
C ASP A 524 -9.79 11.74 13.46
N VAL A 525 -10.62 12.70 13.83
CA VAL A 525 -10.47 13.42 15.10
C VAL A 525 -11.44 12.84 16.11
N TYR A 526 -10.91 12.39 17.25
CA TYR A 526 -11.72 11.84 18.32
C TYR A 526 -11.36 12.45 19.67
N LYS A 527 -12.24 12.20 20.65
CA LYS A 527 -12.06 12.66 22.03
C LYS A 527 -12.29 11.50 22.99
N ASP A 528 -11.43 11.39 23.98
CA ASP A 528 -11.57 10.45 25.08
C ASP A 528 -11.30 11.13 26.45
N THR A 529 -10.90 10.34 27.45
CA THR A 529 -10.52 10.86 28.78
C THR A 529 -9.18 11.58 28.82
N GLY A 530 -8.27 11.29 27.89
CA GLY A 530 -6.94 11.90 27.75
C GLY A 530 -6.97 13.24 27.01
N GLY A 531 -7.94 13.43 26.11
CA GLY A 531 -8.08 14.71 25.40
C GLY A 531 -8.71 14.56 24.03
N LYS A 532 -8.28 15.43 23.11
CA LYS A 532 -8.61 15.33 21.68
C LYS A 532 -7.37 14.85 20.93
N HIS A 533 -7.60 13.94 20.00
CA HIS A 533 -6.56 13.19 19.31
C HIS A 533 -6.88 13.17 17.81
N ILE A 534 -5.87 12.94 17.00
CA ILE A 534 -6.00 12.69 15.57
C ILE A 534 -5.45 11.32 15.28
N ARG A 535 -6.22 10.48 14.59
CA ARG A 535 -5.79 9.17 14.12
C ARG A 535 -5.74 9.14 12.60
N VAL A 536 -4.70 8.49 12.07
CA VAL A 536 -4.51 8.25 10.64
C VAL A 536 -4.07 6.81 10.43
N VAL A 537 -4.37 6.26 9.26
CA VAL A 537 -3.70 5.06 8.75
C VAL A 537 -2.72 5.53 7.68
N ASP A 538 -1.43 5.31 7.92
CA ASP A 538 -0.41 5.63 6.93
C ASP A 538 -0.35 4.57 5.81
N THR A 539 0.40 4.88 4.77
CA THR A 539 0.54 4.07 3.55
C THR A 539 1.39 2.82 3.77
N ASP A 540 2.11 2.74 4.89
CA ASP A 540 2.83 1.56 5.36
C ASP A 540 1.95 0.68 6.27
N GLN A 541 0.63 0.94 6.31
CA GLN A 541 -0.34 0.16 7.09
C GLN A 541 -0.10 0.24 8.60
N ASN A 542 0.19 1.43 9.12
CA ASN A 542 0.21 1.68 10.56
C ASN A 542 -0.89 2.65 10.97
N VAL A 543 -1.51 2.39 12.11
CA VAL A 543 -2.38 3.35 12.79
C VAL A 543 -1.53 4.25 13.68
N ARG A 544 -1.54 5.55 13.43
CA ARG A 544 -0.84 6.55 14.25
C ARG A 544 -1.83 7.45 14.95
N THR A 545 -1.60 7.67 16.25
CA THR A 545 -2.37 8.62 17.06
C THR A 545 -1.48 9.79 17.45
N TYR A 546 -1.97 11.01 17.20
CA TYR A 546 -1.31 12.26 17.54
C TYR A 546 -2.15 13.11 18.48
N GLY A 547 -1.51 13.77 19.45
CA GLY A 547 -2.17 14.77 20.27
C GLY A 547 -2.58 16.00 19.45
N LEU A 548 -3.86 16.41 19.48
CA LEU A 548 -4.36 17.56 18.71
C LEU A 548 -3.63 18.87 19.04
N THR A 549 -3.12 19.00 20.28
CA THR A 549 -2.56 20.26 20.78
C THR A 549 -1.15 20.53 20.26
N ASP A 550 -0.27 19.54 20.32
CA ASP A 550 1.17 19.67 20.11
C ASP A 550 1.75 18.74 19.03
N GLY A 551 0.96 17.82 18.49
CA GLY A 551 1.39 16.90 17.43
C GLY A 551 2.29 15.78 17.92
N THR A 552 2.38 15.54 19.22
CA THR A 552 3.13 14.41 19.76
C THR A 552 2.51 13.10 19.27
N GLN A 553 3.33 12.17 18.75
CA GLN A 553 2.88 10.82 18.43
C GLN A 553 2.69 10.06 19.75
N GLU A 554 1.44 9.84 20.14
CA GLU A 554 1.06 9.21 21.40
C GLU A 554 1.06 7.68 21.28
N GLN A 555 0.80 7.16 20.08
CA GLN A 555 0.73 5.73 19.80
C GLN A 555 1.05 5.41 18.34
N LEU A 556 1.68 4.25 18.13
CA LEU A 556 1.88 3.59 16.85
C LEU A 556 1.40 2.15 16.99
N THR A 557 0.40 1.76 16.20
CA THR A 557 -0.11 0.39 16.14
C THR A 557 0.11 -0.14 14.73
N PRO A 558 1.15 -0.96 14.50
CA PRO A 558 1.34 -1.61 13.21
C PRO A 558 0.20 -2.57 12.92
N LEU A 559 -0.27 -2.57 11.67
CA LEU A 559 -1.20 -3.57 11.14
C LEU A 559 -0.41 -4.58 10.31
N GLN A 560 -0.93 -5.79 10.20
CA GLN A 560 -0.29 -6.83 9.40
C GLN A 560 -0.61 -6.57 7.93
N GLY A 561 0.23 -5.78 7.26
CA GLY A 561 0.15 -5.49 5.82
C GLY A 561 0.76 -6.62 5.01
N ASP A 562 1.45 -6.28 3.92
CA ASP A 562 2.18 -7.27 3.13
C ASP A 562 3.38 -7.83 3.90
N ILE A 563 3.50 -9.16 3.98
CA ILE A 563 4.56 -9.86 4.73
C ILE A 563 5.52 -10.51 3.75
N ALA A 564 6.74 -9.99 3.65
CA ALA A 564 7.73 -10.42 2.67
C ALA A 564 8.89 -11.23 3.27
N TYR A 565 9.08 -11.15 4.60
CA TYR A 565 10.21 -11.74 5.31
C TYR A 565 9.76 -12.54 6.51
N ALA A 566 10.33 -13.73 6.68
CA ALA A 566 10.08 -14.57 7.85
C ALA A 566 11.24 -15.52 8.12
N GLN A 567 11.38 -15.89 9.40
CA GLN A 567 12.33 -16.89 9.88
C GLN A 567 11.65 -17.87 10.83
N THR A 568 12.25 -19.05 10.98
CA THR A 568 11.76 -20.10 11.86
C THR A 568 12.75 -20.37 13.00
N LEU A 569 12.24 -20.43 14.23
CA LEU A 569 13.00 -20.76 15.44
C LEU A 569 12.04 -21.12 16.58
N ASP A 570 12.47 -21.92 17.55
CA ASP A 570 11.70 -22.21 18.78
C ASP A 570 11.68 -20.98 19.70
N VAL A 571 10.58 -20.22 19.73
CA VAL A 571 10.45 -19.01 20.57
C VAL A 571 9.74 -19.29 21.89
N ASP A 572 8.92 -20.33 21.98
CA ASP A 572 8.16 -20.67 23.20
C ASP A 572 8.79 -21.79 24.06
N GLY A 573 9.88 -22.39 23.58
CA GLY A 573 10.67 -23.41 24.26
C GLY A 573 10.09 -24.82 24.17
N ASP A 574 9.17 -25.07 23.24
CA ASP A 574 8.54 -26.38 23.04
C ASP A 574 9.34 -27.34 22.13
N LYS A 575 10.47 -26.87 21.59
CA LYS A 575 11.40 -27.58 20.69
C LYS A 575 10.83 -27.89 19.31
N LYS A 576 9.81 -27.16 18.89
CA LYS A 576 9.32 -27.13 17.52
C LYS A 576 9.60 -25.75 16.96
N ASP A 577 9.63 -25.65 15.65
CA ASP A 577 9.81 -24.34 15.05
C ASP A 577 8.54 -23.50 15.26
N ASP A 578 8.75 -22.22 15.55
CA ASP A 578 7.73 -21.18 15.49
C ASP A 578 8.06 -20.23 14.33
N LEU A 579 7.11 -19.39 13.94
CA LEU A 579 7.25 -18.45 12.83
C LEU A 579 7.43 -17.03 13.36
N VAL A 580 8.43 -16.31 12.88
CA VAL A 580 8.58 -14.87 13.08
C VAL A 580 8.55 -14.17 11.73
N GLU A 581 7.67 -13.18 11.57
CA GLU A 581 7.41 -12.56 10.27
C GLU A 581 7.19 -11.04 10.34
N GLY A 582 7.52 -10.35 9.24
CA GLY A 582 7.37 -8.91 9.08
C GLY A 582 7.43 -8.48 7.60
N GLY A 583 7.10 -7.22 7.34
CA GLY A 583 7.15 -6.65 5.99
C GLY A 583 6.77 -5.17 5.98
N GLN A 584 5.70 -4.81 5.29
CA GLN A 584 5.34 -3.44 4.94
C GLN A 584 5.21 -2.46 6.12
N SER A 585 4.69 -2.91 7.26
CA SER A 585 4.44 -2.05 8.42
C SER A 585 5.56 -2.10 9.45
N ASN A 586 5.47 -1.25 10.47
CA ASN A 586 6.43 -1.22 11.58
C ASN A 586 6.29 -2.41 12.55
N GLY A 587 5.59 -3.48 12.15
CA GLY A 587 5.27 -4.62 12.99
C GLY A 587 6.14 -5.84 12.70
N ILE A 588 6.37 -6.62 13.74
CA ILE A 588 6.88 -8.00 13.64
C ILE A 588 6.04 -8.88 14.57
N TRP A 589 5.68 -10.06 14.09
CA TRP A 589 4.81 -11.01 14.80
C TRP A 589 5.50 -12.36 14.94
N ALA A 590 5.34 -12.97 16.11
CA ALA A 590 5.69 -14.36 16.32
C ALA A 590 4.43 -15.21 16.47
N TYR A 591 4.36 -16.32 15.74
CA TYR A 591 3.26 -17.28 15.77
C TYR A 591 3.73 -18.62 16.27
N LYS A 592 2.90 -19.25 17.10
CA LYS A 592 3.13 -20.63 17.53
C LYS A 592 3.05 -21.58 16.33
N GLY A 593 4.11 -22.31 15.99
CA GLY A 593 4.17 -23.15 14.79
C GLY A 593 3.03 -24.17 14.75
N THR A 594 2.86 -24.93 15.83
CA THR A 594 1.75 -25.91 15.94
C THR A 594 0.35 -25.30 15.74
N SER A 595 0.15 -24.02 16.06
CA SER A 595 -1.14 -23.35 15.86
C SER A 595 -1.44 -23.06 14.39
N LEU A 596 -0.39 -22.85 13.57
CA LEU A 596 -0.48 -22.71 12.12
C LEU A 596 -0.86 -24.06 11.49
N VAL A 597 -0.25 -25.16 11.95
CA VAL A 597 -0.58 -26.52 11.49
C VAL A 597 -2.00 -26.93 11.91
N ASP A 598 -2.44 -26.55 13.11
CA ASP A 598 -3.79 -26.81 13.61
C ASP A 598 -4.88 -25.94 12.96
N GLY A 599 -4.49 -24.97 12.12
CA GLY A 599 -5.40 -24.07 11.40
C GLY A 599 -5.99 -22.94 12.23
N LYS A 600 -5.36 -22.59 13.35
CA LYS A 600 -5.78 -21.51 14.26
C LYS A 600 -4.58 -20.68 14.69
N PRO A 601 -4.04 -19.81 13.80
CA PRO A 601 -2.87 -19.00 14.08
C PRO A 601 -2.98 -18.30 15.44
N GLN A 602 -1.97 -18.52 16.28
CA GLN A 602 -1.87 -17.92 17.60
C GLN A 602 -0.59 -17.08 17.66
N VAL A 603 -0.78 -15.75 17.78
CA VAL A 603 0.31 -14.84 18.07
C VAL A 603 0.84 -15.10 19.49
N LEU A 604 2.14 -15.32 19.60
CA LEU A 604 2.86 -15.45 20.87
C LEU A 604 3.24 -14.08 21.41
N TRP A 605 3.81 -13.24 20.56
CA TRP A 605 4.12 -11.84 20.85
C TRP A 605 4.15 -11.02 19.55
N LYS A 606 4.11 -9.69 19.71
CA LYS A 606 4.34 -8.72 18.63
C LYS A 606 5.22 -7.58 19.13
N ALA A 607 6.02 -7.00 18.25
CA ALA A 607 6.85 -5.83 18.57
C ALA A 607 6.71 -4.74 17.50
N THR A 608 7.08 -3.52 17.88
CA THR A 608 7.06 -2.36 16.99
C THR A 608 8.49 -1.89 16.72
N LEU A 609 8.80 -1.70 15.44
CA LEU A 609 10.12 -1.40 14.89
C LEU A 609 10.17 0.04 14.34
N PRO A 610 11.36 0.63 14.15
CA PRO A 610 11.53 2.00 13.64
C PRO A 610 11.37 2.12 12.11
N GLY A 611 10.76 1.14 11.45
CA GLY A 611 10.55 1.11 10.00
C GLY A 611 9.86 -0.18 9.54
N ALA A 612 9.53 -0.26 8.25
CA ALA A 612 9.16 -1.51 7.60
C ALA A 612 10.32 -2.49 7.62
N VAL A 613 10.04 -3.79 7.56
CA VAL A 613 11.02 -4.87 7.64
C VAL A 613 11.52 -5.26 6.25
N HIS A 614 12.84 -5.29 6.09
CA HIS A 614 13.52 -5.67 4.83
C HIS A 614 14.41 -6.92 4.96
N ALA A 615 14.66 -7.39 6.18
CA ALA A 615 15.28 -8.69 6.43
C ALA A 615 15.04 -9.14 7.87
N ILE A 616 14.94 -10.45 8.08
CA ILE A 616 14.91 -11.09 9.40
C ILE A 616 15.96 -12.18 9.38
N GLU A 617 16.88 -12.14 10.35
CA GLU A 617 17.93 -13.13 10.55
C GLU A 617 17.89 -13.64 12.00
N THR A 618 18.38 -14.86 12.23
CA THR A 618 18.45 -15.45 13.58
C THR A 618 19.83 -16.03 13.87
N ALA A 619 20.39 -15.70 15.04
CA ALA A 619 21.63 -16.28 15.54
C ALA A 619 21.83 -15.96 17.04
N ASP A 620 22.68 -16.74 17.72
CA ASP A 620 23.14 -16.42 19.08
C ASP A 620 24.13 -15.25 19.03
N VAL A 621 23.63 -14.02 19.20
CA VAL A 621 24.45 -12.79 19.20
C VAL A 621 24.79 -12.35 20.64
N THR A 622 24.07 -12.85 21.64
CA THR A 622 24.34 -12.57 23.05
C THR A 622 25.35 -13.54 23.67
N GLY A 623 25.52 -14.73 23.08
CA GLY A 623 26.40 -15.82 23.52
C GLY A 623 25.82 -16.68 24.63
N ASP A 624 24.50 -16.73 24.75
CA ASP A 624 23.80 -17.53 25.76
C ASP A 624 23.28 -18.89 25.24
N LYS A 625 23.51 -19.16 23.95
CA LYS A 625 23.10 -20.35 23.18
C LYS A 625 21.62 -20.39 22.80
N THR A 626 20.90 -19.29 22.99
CA THR A 626 19.56 -19.07 22.45
C THR A 626 19.69 -18.09 21.28
N PRO A 627 19.12 -18.39 20.10
CA PRO A 627 19.12 -17.42 19.02
C PRO A 627 18.29 -16.18 19.38
N GLU A 628 18.82 -15.00 19.09
CA GLU A 628 18.06 -13.76 18.99
C GLU A 628 17.54 -13.56 17.56
N ILE A 629 16.61 -12.62 17.43
CA ILE A 629 16.09 -12.17 16.13
C ILE A 629 16.72 -10.82 15.82
N VAL A 630 17.34 -10.68 14.64
CA VAL A 630 17.94 -9.44 14.17
C VAL A 630 17.20 -8.99 12.91
N VAL A 631 16.70 -7.76 12.93
CA VAL A 631 15.80 -7.24 11.91
C VAL A 631 16.40 -5.99 11.27
N ALA A 632 16.50 -5.98 9.94
CA ALA A 632 16.73 -4.75 9.17
C ALA A 632 15.39 -4.05 8.97
N ALA A 633 15.25 -2.81 9.46
CA ALA A 633 14.00 -2.06 9.39
C ALA A 633 14.22 -0.60 9.00
N ASP A 634 13.78 -0.16 7.81
CA ASP A 634 14.06 1.10 7.08
C ASP A 634 15.27 1.93 7.54
N SER A 635 15.21 2.47 8.77
CA SER A 635 16.18 3.40 9.36
C SER A 635 17.17 2.79 10.37
N ALA A 636 17.02 1.51 10.73
CA ALA A 636 17.82 0.89 11.79
C ALA A 636 17.89 -0.65 11.70
N VAL A 637 18.84 -1.24 12.43
CA VAL A 637 18.82 -2.67 12.77
C VAL A 637 18.35 -2.84 14.21
N VAL A 638 17.42 -3.76 14.45
CA VAL A 638 16.87 -4.04 15.78
C VAL A 638 17.20 -5.47 16.19
N VAL A 639 17.72 -5.64 17.40
CA VAL A 639 17.95 -6.95 18.03
C VAL A 639 16.83 -7.20 19.03
N LEU A 640 16.13 -8.31 18.88
CA LEU A 640 15.02 -8.72 19.73
C LEU A 640 15.34 -10.00 20.48
N ASP A 641 14.88 -10.05 21.73
CA ASP A 641 14.76 -11.29 22.49
C ASP A 641 13.72 -12.18 21.81
N SER A 642 14.12 -13.41 21.44
CA SER A 642 13.27 -14.31 20.66
C SER A 642 12.02 -14.75 21.40
N ALA A 643 12.09 -14.93 22.72
CA ALA A 643 10.97 -15.41 23.52
C ALA A 643 9.90 -14.35 23.80
N THR A 644 10.28 -13.07 23.87
CA THR A 644 9.39 -11.98 24.30
C THR A 644 9.16 -10.89 23.26
N GLY A 645 9.98 -10.83 22.21
CA GLY A 645 9.99 -9.73 21.25
C GLY A 645 10.53 -8.42 21.82
N ALA A 646 11.13 -8.44 23.02
CA ALA A 646 11.66 -7.24 23.65
C ALA A 646 12.92 -6.74 22.92
N THR A 647 13.00 -5.44 22.66
CA THR A 647 14.19 -4.84 22.06
C THR A 647 15.38 -4.89 23.02
N LEU A 648 16.43 -5.60 22.62
CA LEU A 648 17.71 -5.69 23.31
C LEU A 648 18.68 -4.58 22.88
N ALA A 649 18.67 -4.24 21.58
CA ALA A 649 19.46 -3.16 21.02
C ALA A 649 18.79 -2.57 19.77
N THR A 650 19.05 -1.29 19.52
CA THR A 650 18.72 -0.60 18.27
C THR A 650 19.99 0.06 17.74
N ILE A 651 20.37 -0.28 16.52
CA ILE A 651 21.52 0.26 15.80
C ILE A 651 20.98 1.23 14.77
N ASP A 652 21.19 2.52 15.00
CA ASP A 652 20.78 3.59 14.10
C ASP A 652 21.52 3.48 12.75
N GLY A 653 20.78 3.50 11.64
CA GLY A 653 21.30 3.43 10.28
C GLY A 653 21.94 4.73 9.79
N GLY A 654 21.95 5.80 10.59
CA GLY A 654 22.56 7.08 10.25
C GLY A 654 21.84 7.84 9.15
N GLY A 655 20.55 7.55 8.93
CA GLY A 655 19.76 8.08 7.82
C GLY A 655 19.96 7.34 6.49
N GLN A 656 20.70 6.22 6.49
CA GLN A 656 20.78 5.31 5.34
C GLN A 656 19.58 4.36 5.32
N TYR A 657 19.21 3.92 4.11
CA TYR A 657 18.25 2.85 3.91
C TYR A 657 18.86 1.50 4.30
N VAL A 658 18.35 0.89 5.35
CA VAL A 658 18.83 -0.39 5.89
C VAL A 658 18.04 -1.53 5.23
N ARG A 659 18.51 -1.92 4.04
CA ARG A 659 17.87 -2.95 3.20
C ARG A 659 18.10 -4.39 3.67
N SER A 660 19.20 -4.67 4.37
CA SER A 660 19.57 -6.03 4.73
C SER A 660 20.44 -6.06 6.00
N VAL A 661 20.58 -7.25 6.56
CA VAL A 661 21.51 -7.55 7.65
C VAL A 661 22.05 -8.96 7.45
N VAL A 662 23.34 -9.16 7.77
CA VAL A 662 23.97 -10.49 7.73
C VAL A 662 24.57 -10.79 9.09
N LEU A 663 24.44 -12.04 9.56
CA LEU A 663 24.97 -12.49 10.82
C LEU A 663 26.16 -13.45 10.63
N GLY A 664 27.22 -13.27 11.40
CA GLY A 664 28.36 -14.19 11.38
C GLY A 664 29.40 -13.89 12.45
N ASP A 665 30.06 -14.92 12.98
CA ASP A 665 31.16 -14.75 13.96
C ASP A 665 32.42 -14.27 13.24
N VAL A 666 32.68 -12.96 13.28
CA VAL A 666 33.79 -12.35 12.54
C VAL A 666 35.08 -12.27 13.37
N ASP A 667 34.98 -12.27 14.70
CA ASP A 667 36.13 -12.17 15.61
C ASP A 667 36.53 -13.51 16.28
N GLY A 668 35.78 -14.58 16.02
CA GLY A 668 36.05 -15.95 16.48
C GLY A 668 35.69 -16.17 17.96
N ASN A 669 34.81 -15.34 18.52
CA ASN A 669 34.43 -15.42 19.94
C ASN A 669 33.30 -16.42 20.23
N GLY A 670 32.73 -17.06 19.19
CA GLY A 670 31.64 -18.02 19.29
C GLY A 670 30.25 -17.42 19.36
N LYS A 671 30.10 -16.12 19.07
CA LYS A 671 28.83 -15.39 18.96
C LYS A 671 28.76 -14.77 17.57
N ALA A 672 27.56 -14.69 17.00
CA ALA A 672 27.38 -13.97 15.76
C ALA A 672 27.50 -12.45 15.99
N ASP A 673 28.18 -11.78 15.07
CA ASP A 673 28.22 -10.32 14.94
C ASP A 673 27.25 -9.88 13.84
N ILE A 674 26.85 -8.62 13.88
CA ILE A 674 25.84 -8.00 13.00
C ILE A 674 26.56 -7.17 11.94
N LEU A 675 26.40 -7.52 10.67
CA LEU A 675 26.97 -6.82 9.52
C LEU A 675 25.86 -6.07 8.78
N VAL A 676 26.04 -4.77 8.59
CA VAL A 676 25.05 -3.87 7.97
C VAL A 676 25.68 -3.21 6.74
N PRO A 677 25.33 -3.65 5.53
CA PRO A 677 25.84 -3.06 4.29
C PRO A 677 24.97 -1.87 3.83
N THR A 678 25.52 -0.67 3.86
CA THR A 678 24.90 0.57 3.36
C THR A 678 25.84 1.27 2.36
N ASP A 679 26.10 2.56 2.53
CA ASP A 679 27.20 3.32 1.92
C ASP A 679 28.60 2.87 2.41
N SER A 680 28.64 2.14 3.52
CA SER A 680 29.81 1.49 4.09
C SER A 680 29.40 0.15 4.68
N LEU A 681 30.37 -0.74 4.91
CA LEU A 681 30.11 -1.95 5.69
C LEU A 681 30.35 -1.66 7.17
N HIS A 682 29.29 -1.69 7.97
CA HIS A 682 29.35 -1.50 9.42
C HIS A 682 29.20 -2.83 10.15
N VAL A 683 30.02 -3.07 11.18
CA VAL A 683 29.96 -4.30 11.97
C VAL A 683 29.79 -4.00 13.45
N TYR A 684 28.85 -4.68 14.08
CA TYR A 684 28.44 -4.47 15.46
C TYR A 684 28.37 -5.80 16.22
N LYS A 685 28.50 -5.73 17.54
CA LYS A 685 28.11 -6.82 18.43
C LYS A 685 26.59 -6.88 18.56
N GLY A 686 26.05 -8.00 19.04
CA GLY A 686 24.62 -8.17 19.35
C GLY A 686 24.01 -7.13 20.31
N ASN A 687 24.82 -6.42 21.10
CA ASN A 687 24.36 -5.31 21.95
C ASN A 687 24.41 -3.93 21.29
N GLY A 688 24.62 -3.87 19.97
CA GLY A 688 24.70 -2.64 19.18
C GLY A 688 26.03 -1.88 19.29
N LYS A 689 27.03 -2.42 20.01
CA LYS A 689 28.35 -1.78 20.07
C LYS A 689 29.11 -2.01 18.76
N ALA A 690 29.50 -0.92 18.10
CA ALA A 690 30.36 -0.97 16.92
C ALA A 690 31.68 -1.71 17.20
N LEU A 691 32.06 -2.60 16.29
CA LEU A 691 33.35 -3.28 16.21
C LEU A 691 34.30 -2.51 15.31
N TRP A 692 33.92 -2.35 14.05
CA TRP A 692 34.65 -1.62 13.03
C TRP A 692 33.70 -1.26 11.88
N SER A 693 34.16 -0.37 10.99
CA SER A 693 33.50 -0.11 9.72
C SER A 693 34.55 -0.02 8.62
N TYR A 694 34.14 -0.35 7.40
CA TYR A 694 34.95 -0.18 6.20
C TYR A 694 34.20 0.68 5.19
N SER A 695 34.86 1.76 4.73
CA SER A 695 34.37 2.64 3.68
C SER A 695 35.29 2.52 2.47
N ALA A 696 34.72 2.59 1.27
CA ALA A 696 35.52 2.63 0.05
C ALA A 696 36.46 3.85 0.03
N PRO A 697 37.61 3.77 -0.68
CA PRO A 697 38.47 4.93 -0.85
C PRO A 697 37.70 6.10 -1.47
N ALA A 698 37.96 7.34 -1.04
CA ALA A 698 37.26 8.53 -1.55
C ALA A 698 37.31 8.70 -3.08
N SER A 699 38.29 8.08 -3.76
CA SER A 699 38.37 8.04 -5.23
C SER A 699 37.27 7.20 -5.90
N ALA A 700 36.54 6.38 -5.14
CA ALA A 700 35.43 5.58 -5.64
C ALA A 700 34.13 6.38 -5.81
N GLY A 701 34.05 7.59 -5.23
CA GLY A 701 32.81 8.35 -5.15
C GLY A 701 31.83 7.75 -4.15
N ASP A 702 30.55 8.05 -4.36
CA ASP A 702 29.46 7.45 -3.59
C ASP A 702 29.27 6.00 -4.07
N VAL A 703 29.20 5.07 -3.11
CA VAL A 703 29.12 3.63 -3.37
C VAL A 703 28.07 2.99 -2.48
N LEU A 704 27.62 1.82 -2.90
CA LEU A 704 26.70 0.95 -2.18
C LEU A 704 27.36 -0.41 -1.98
N PHE A 705 27.29 -0.95 -0.77
CA PHE A 705 27.79 -2.27 -0.43
C PHE A 705 26.70 -3.33 -0.66
N GLY A 706 27.07 -4.41 -1.35
CA GLY A 706 26.25 -5.60 -1.45
C GLY A 706 26.37 -6.48 -0.20
N ASP A 707 25.47 -7.46 -0.09
CA ASP A 707 25.40 -8.36 1.06
C ASP A 707 26.69 -9.13 1.24
N PRO A 708 27.28 -9.09 2.45
CA PRO A 708 28.51 -9.80 2.73
C PRO A 708 28.23 -11.29 2.98
N SER A 709 29.28 -12.09 2.87
CA SER A 709 29.31 -13.48 3.32
C SER A 709 30.50 -13.71 4.26
N VAL A 710 30.32 -14.53 5.28
CA VAL A 710 31.31 -14.74 6.35
C VAL A 710 31.79 -16.19 6.37
N SER A 711 33.10 -16.39 6.31
CA SER A 711 33.70 -17.72 6.45
C SER A 711 35.15 -17.64 6.94
N GLY A 712 35.54 -18.55 7.83
CA GLY A 712 36.92 -18.66 8.31
C GLY A 712 37.46 -17.40 8.99
N GLY A 713 36.59 -16.61 9.64
CA GLY A 713 36.93 -15.31 10.24
C GLY A 713 37.24 -14.22 9.21
N LYS A 714 36.84 -14.41 7.95
CA LYS A 714 36.90 -13.42 6.87
C LYS A 714 35.50 -12.98 6.50
N VAL A 715 35.41 -11.72 6.08
CA VAL A 715 34.21 -11.14 5.51
C VAL A 715 34.47 -10.86 4.04
N TYR A 716 33.63 -11.41 3.18
CA TYR A 716 33.65 -11.18 1.75
C TYR A 716 32.49 -10.28 1.38
N THR A 717 32.73 -9.24 0.60
CA THR A 717 31.69 -8.28 0.22
C THR A 717 32.07 -7.63 -1.11
N GLN A 718 31.11 -6.99 -1.76
CA GLN A 718 31.38 -6.11 -2.88
C GLN A 718 30.83 -4.71 -2.63
N TYR A 719 31.36 -3.73 -3.37
CA TYR A 719 30.71 -2.44 -3.53
C TYR A 719 30.68 -2.01 -5.00
N THR A 720 29.67 -1.22 -5.33
CA THR A 720 29.45 -0.61 -6.65
C THR A 720 29.14 0.88 -6.48
N SER A 721 29.32 1.69 -7.53
CA SER A 721 28.90 3.11 -7.50
C SER A 721 27.40 3.25 -7.27
N ALA A 722 26.96 4.27 -6.54
CA ALA A 722 25.58 4.71 -6.63
C ALA A 722 25.24 5.11 -8.08
N ASP A 723 24.00 4.89 -8.50
CA ASP A 723 23.54 5.14 -9.88
C ASP A 723 24.37 4.40 -10.96
N ALA A 724 24.97 3.25 -10.63
CA ALA A 724 25.94 2.56 -11.48
C ALA A 724 25.46 2.35 -12.94
N LEU A 725 24.17 2.06 -13.13
CA LEU A 725 23.57 1.82 -14.43
C LEU A 725 23.52 3.07 -15.32
N ASP A 726 23.49 4.26 -14.73
CA ASP A 726 23.50 5.56 -15.42
C ASP A 726 24.93 6.09 -15.70
N LEU A 727 25.95 5.43 -15.14
CA LEU A 727 27.34 5.82 -15.33
C LEU A 727 28.00 5.10 -16.51
N ASP A 728 28.77 5.84 -17.29
CA ASP A 728 29.60 5.25 -18.37
C ASP A 728 30.72 4.33 -17.83
N THR A 729 31.26 4.67 -16.65
CA THR A 729 32.37 3.95 -16.01
C THR A 729 32.17 3.84 -14.49
N PRO A 730 31.25 3.00 -14.00
CA PRO A 730 31.01 2.82 -12.58
C PRO A 730 32.19 2.11 -11.90
N VAL A 731 32.41 2.40 -10.62
CA VAL A 731 33.43 1.74 -9.80
C VAL A 731 32.84 0.49 -9.20
N ASN A 732 33.50 -0.66 -9.41
CA ASN A 732 33.08 -1.96 -8.90
C ASN A 732 34.27 -2.66 -8.24
N LYS A 733 34.08 -3.24 -7.05
CA LYS A 733 35.16 -3.94 -6.32
C LYS A 733 34.65 -5.13 -5.54
N ALA A 734 35.30 -6.28 -5.71
CA ALA A 734 35.27 -7.41 -4.80
C ALA A 734 36.26 -7.19 -3.66
N LEU A 735 35.88 -7.56 -2.45
CA LEU A 735 36.71 -7.41 -1.25
C LEU A 735 36.72 -8.67 -0.41
N GLN A 736 37.85 -8.86 0.26
CA GLN A 736 37.98 -9.68 1.46
C GLN A 736 38.55 -8.82 2.58
N LEU A 737 37.85 -8.78 3.69
CA LEU A 737 38.22 -8.09 4.91
C LEU A 737 38.56 -9.10 6.01
N ASP A 738 39.54 -8.77 6.84
CA ASP A 738 39.77 -9.47 8.09
C ASP A 738 38.57 -9.26 9.03
N GLY A 739 37.94 -10.33 9.48
CA GLY A 739 36.70 -10.23 10.26
C GLY A 739 36.88 -9.52 11.60
N ALA A 740 38.04 -9.65 12.25
CA ALA A 740 38.25 -9.04 13.55
C ALA A 740 38.54 -7.53 13.47
N THR A 741 39.15 -7.06 12.37
CA THR A 741 39.65 -5.68 12.28
C THR A 741 39.08 -4.86 11.13
N GLY A 742 38.35 -5.46 10.19
CA GLY A 742 37.91 -4.82 8.95
C GLY A 742 39.06 -4.45 7.99
N ALA A 743 40.27 -5.00 8.22
CA ALA A 743 41.42 -4.66 7.39
C ALA A 743 41.32 -5.39 6.05
N VAL A 744 41.57 -4.67 4.95
CA VAL A 744 41.58 -5.25 3.61
C VAL A 744 42.69 -6.30 3.51
N GLY A 745 42.32 -7.55 3.28
CA GLY A 745 43.29 -8.59 2.93
C GLY A 745 43.57 -8.60 1.43
N TRP A 746 42.53 -8.45 0.61
CA TRP A 746 42.65 -8.11 -0.80
C TRP A 746 41.40 -7.39 -1.31
N ASP A 747 41.58 -6.57 -2.35
CA ASP A 747 40.49 -6.01 -3.15
C ASP A 747 40.84 -6.19 -4.64
N ALA A 748 39.82 -6.39 -5.48
CA ALA A 748 40.00 -6.59 -6.91
C ALA A 748 38.86 -5.96 -7.70
N ALA A 749 39.18 -5.40 -8.87
CA ALA A 749 38.14 -5.06 -9.83
C ALA A 749 37.62 -6.35 -10.49
N PRO A 750 36.31 -6.44 -10.78
CA PRO A 750 35.77 -7.53 -11.57
C PRO A 750 36.46 -7.60 -12.94
N GLU A 751 36.72 -8.81 -13.42
CA GLU A 751 37.24 -9.03 -14.76
C GLU A 751 36.09 -8.99 -15.76
N VAL A 752 36.25 -8.23 -16.85
CA VAL A 752 35.19 -8.11 -17.87
C VAL A 752 35.13 -9.41 -18.69
N PRO A 753 33.97 -10.08 -18.80
CA PRO A 753 33.85 -11.32 -19.58
C PRO A 753 34.11 -11.07 -21.07
N ALA A 754 34.59 -12.10 -21.77
CA ALA A 754 34.96 -11.98 -23.18
C ALA A 754 33.78 -11.66 -24.11
N GLY A 755 32.54 -11.93 -23.67
CA GLY A 755 31.30 -11.64 -24.41
C GLY A 755 30.79 -10.21 -24.24
N ALA A 756 31.32 -9.47 -23.27
CA ALA A 756 30.85 -8.14 -22.89
C ALA A 756 30.96 -7.13 -24.03
N LEU A 757 29.91 -6.34 -24.20
CA LEU A 757 29.87 -5.21 -25.13
C LEU A 757 30.28 -3.89 -24.47
N SER A 758 30.26 -3.83 -23.14
CA SER A 758 30.67 -2.70 -22.31
C SER A 758 31.57 -3.16 -21.16
N GLY A 759 32.00 -2.24 -20.30
CA GLY A 759 32.61 -2.61 -19.02
C GLY A 759 31.56 -3.21 -18.07
N ILE A 760 31.97 -3.52 -16.84
CA ILE A 760 31.00 -3.85 -15.79
C ILE A 760 30.10 -2.63 -15.54
N ARG A 761 28.78 -2.83 -15.62
CA ARG A 761 27.73 -1.81 -15.48
C ARG A 761 27.31 -1.58 -14.04
N GLY A 762 27.61 -2.49 -13.13
CA GLY A 762 27.25 -2.39 -11.71
C GLY A 762 27.46 -3.71 -10.98
N GLY A 763 27.14 -3.71 -9.69
CA GLY A 763 27.09 -4.91 -8.84
C GLY A 763 25.70 -5.09 -8.27
N TYR A 764 25.29 -6.34 -8.05
CA TYR A 764 24.10 -6.62 -7.24
C TYR A 764 24.33 -6.21 -5.79
N LEU A 765 23.23 -5.91 -5.10
CA LEU A 765 23.24 -5.60 -3.68
C LEU A 765 22.72 -6.77 -2.85
N ASP A 766 21.59 -7.35 -3.22
CA ASP A 766 21.01 -8.50 -2.52
C ASP A 766 21.66 -9.82 -2.91
N ASN A 767 21.96 -10.66 -1.91
CA ASN A 767 22.62 -11.98 -2.08
C ASN A 767 23.87 -11.93 -2.97
N ALA A 768 24.52 -10.77 -3.00
CA ALA A 768 25.54 -10.42 -3.97
C ALA A 768 26.85 -11.20 -3.81
N THR A 769 27.08 -11.76 -2.62
CA THR A 769 28.22 -12.62 -2.34
C THR A 769 27.80 -13.88 -1.61
N TYR A 770 28.45 -15.00 -1.94
CA TYR A 770 28.19 -16.28 -1.30
C TYR A 770 29.48 -17.08 -1.14
N THR A 771 29.63 -17.78 -0.03
CA THR A 771 30.77 -18.67 0.22
C THR A 771 30.29 -19.98 0.81
N SER A 772 30.84 -21.08 0.30
CA SER A 772 30.59 -22.41 0.81
C SER A 772 31.78 -23.32 0.48
N THR A 773 31.99 -24.31 1.33
CA THR A 773 32.95 -25.40 1.07
C THR A 773 32.53 -26.31 -0.08
N SER A 774 31.25 -26.27 -0.48
CA SER A 774 30.69 -27.07 -1.58
C SER A 774 30.97 -26.49 -2.96
N ILE A 775 31.44 -25.23 -3.03
CA ILE A 775 31.80 -24.62 -4.31
C ILE A 775 33.00 -25.40 -4.89
N PRO A 776 32.94 -25.93 -6.13
CA PRO A 776 33.91 -26.90 -6.65
C PRO A 776 35.28 -26.30 -7.05
N TYR A 777 35.59 -25.11 -6.53
CA TYR A 777 36.81 -24.37 -6.83
C TYR A 777 37.55 -23.97 -5.55
N ALA A 778 38.84 -23.62 -5.70
CA ALA A 778 39.67 -23.07 -4.62
C ALA A 778 39.72 -23.90 -3.31
N ASP A 779 39.64 -25.23 -3.42
CA ASP A 779 39.78 -26.17 -2.29
C ASP A 779 38.87 -25.83 -1.10
N GLY A 780 37.61 -25.47 -1.36
CA GLY A 780 36.61 -25.11 -0.34
C GLY A 780 36.76 -23.69 0.22
N ASN A 781 37.55 -22.83 -0.43
CA ASN A 781 37.72 -21.41 -0.09
C ASN A 781 37.19 -20.49 -1.20
N ALA A 782 36.34 -20.99 -2.08
CA ALA A 782 35.78 -20.19 -3.16
C ALA A 782 34.69 -19.24 -2.63
N VAL A 783 34.58 -18.10 -3.32
CA VAL A 783 33.62 -17.05 -3.01
C VAL A 783 33.04 -16.52 -4.32
N VAL A 784 31.75 -16.30 -4.33
CA VAL A 784 30.96 -15.81 -5.45
C VAL A 784 30.78 -14.29 -5.31
N TYR A 785 30.83 -13.60 -6.45
CA TYR A 785 30.51 -12.18 -6.59
C TYR A 785 29.61 -11.99 -7.82
N THR A 786 28.58 -11.14 -7.71
CA THR A 786 27.54 -10.98 -8.73
C THR A 786 27.52 -9.56 -9.29
N TRP A 787 27.71 -9.44 -10.60
CA TRP A 787 27.86 -8.18 -11.33
C TRP A 787 26.83 -8.05 -12.45
N LEU A 788 26.81 -6.87 -13.07
CA LEU A 788 25.99 -6.56 -14.24
C LEU A 788 26.88 -6.21 -15.44
N VAL A 789 26.55 -6.74 -16.62
CA VAL A 789 27.28 -6.48 -17.88
C VAL A 789 26.31 -6.38 -19.05
N ASP A 790 26.64 -5.60 -20.08
CA ASP A 790 25.87 -5.66 -21.33
C ASP A 790 26.43 -6.74 -22.25
N GLU A 791 25.59 -7.71 -22.59
CA GLU A 791 25.92 -8.79 -23.51
C GLU A 791 24.79 -9.02 -24.50
N GLN A 792 25.08 -9.76 -25.56
CA GLN A 792 24.04 -10.25 -26.47
C GLN A 792 23.24 -11.32 -25.72
N ILE A 793 21.94 -11.08 -25.53
CA ILE A 793 21.03 -12.01 -24.86
C ILE A 793 21.11 -13.35 -25.60
N ARG A 794 21.35 -14.42 -24.83
CA ARG A 794 21.65 -15.76 -25.34
C ARG A 794 20.66 -16.18 -26.44
N ASN A 795 21.18 -16.61 -27.59
CA ASN A 795 20.41 -17.06 -28.76
C ASN A 795 19.52 -15.99 -29.41
N THR A 796 19.72 -14.70 -29.12
CA THR A 796 19.02 -13.59 -29.78
C THR A 796 20.03 -12.62 -30.39
N ASN A 797 19.59 -11.63 -31.18
CA ASN A 797 20.44 -10.51 -31.63
C ASN A 797 20.21 -9.24 -30.78
N VAL A 798 19.55 -9.38 -29.64
CA VAL A 798 19.21 -8.27 -28.74
C VAL A 798 20.35 -8.13 -27.74
N VAL A 799 20.71 -6.89 -27.42
CA VAL A 799 21.64 -6.58 -26.32
C VAL A 799 20.81 -6.30 -25.08
N GLY A 800 21.17 -6.93 -23.98
CA GLY A 800 20.55 -6.73 -22.68
C GLY A 800 21.61 -6.62 -21.59
N THR A 801 21.22 -6.05 -20.46
CA THR A 801 22.04 -6.12 -19.24
C THR A 801 21.78 -7.49 -18.58
N GLU A 802 22.84 -8.23 -18.31
CA GLU A 802 22.83 -9.61 -17.81
C GLU A 802 23.62 -9.71 -16.50
N ASN A 803 23.21 -10.64 -15.65
CA ASN A 803 23.91 -11.12 -14.47
C ASN A 803 25.21 -11.79 -14.89
N TYR A 804 26.27 -11.37 -14.24
CA TYR A 804 27.60 -11.89 -14.45
C TYR A 804 28.19 -12.36 -13.12
N VAL A 805 28.39 -13.67 -13.00
CA VAL A 805 28.91 -14.31 -11.80
C VAL A 805 30.40 -14.54 -11.93
N GLU A 806 31.14 -14.16 -10.91
CA GLU A 806 32.58 -14.35 -10.80
C GLU A 806 32.93 -15.12 -9.53
N ILE A 807 33.56 -16.28 -9.68
CA ILE A 807 34.02 -17.10 -8.56
C ILE A 807 35.52 -16.87 -8.37
N ARG A 808 35.92 -16.50 -7.15
CA ARG A 808 37.31 -16.21 -6.78
C ARG A 808 37.81 -17.15 -5.69
N ASP A 809 39.11 -17.41 -5.66
CA ASP A 809 39.78 -17.99 -4.50
C ASP A 809 39.82 -16.95 -3.39
N GLY A 810 39.03 -17.15 -2.33
CA GLY A 810 38.85 -16.22 -1.22
C GLY A 810 40.14 -15.89 -0.46
N ARG A 811 41.22 -16.66 -0.63
CA ARG A 811 42.52 -16.39 0.01
C ARG A 811 43.37 -15.42 -0.79
N THR A 812 43.18 -15.37 -2.11
CA THR A 812 44.07 -14.63 -3.03
C THR A 812 43.34 -13.58 -3.87
N GLY A 813 42.02 -13.63 -3.94
CA GLY A 813 41.20 -12.79 -4.82
C GLY A 813 41.33 -13.16 -6.29
N LYS A 814 42.04 -14.23 -6.65
CA LYS A 814 42.18 -14.64 -8.05
C LYS A 814 40.88 -15.25 -8.56
N VAL A 815 40.44 -14.82 -9.75
CA VAL A 815 39.32 -15.46 -10.46
C VAL A 815 39.68 -16.91 -10.82
N VAL A 816 38.76 -17.82 -10.51
CA VAL A 816 38.85 -19.26 -10.81
C VAL A 816 37.77 -19.73 -11.77
N HIS A 817 36.63 -19.04 -11.84
CA HIS A 817 35.55 -19.30 -12.80
C HIS A 817 34.70 -18.04 -13.02
N GLN A 818 34.05 -17.94 -14.19
CA GLN A 818 33.22 -16.80 -14.60
C GLN A 818 32.08 -17.28 -15.49
N GLN A 819 30.88 -16.74 -15.31
CA GLN A 819 29.76 -17.08 -16.17
C GLN A 819 28.62 -16.05 -16.17
N THR A 820 28.02 -15.84 -17.34
CA THR A 820 26.78 -15.06 -17.51
C THR A 820 25.56 -15.97 -17.36
N THR A 821 24.63 -15.64 -16.46
CA THR A 821 23.59 -16.57 -15.99
C THR A 821 22.15 -16.19 -16.37
N GLY A 822 21.72 -14.95 -16.13
CA GLY A 822 20.36 -14.46 -16.39
C GLY A 822 20.30 -12.94 -16.64
N GLY A 823 19.12 -12.40 -16.94
CA GLY A 823 18.94 -10.98 -17.24
C GLY A 823 18.97 -10.06 -16.00
N LEU A 824 18.95 -8.76 -16.21
CA LEU A 824 18.82 -7.75 -15.16
C LEU A 824 17.63 -8.04 -14.23
N TRP A 825 17.87 -7.93 -12.91
CA TRP A 825 16.92 -8.23 -11.82
C TRP A 825 16.39 -9.66 -11.77
N THR A 826 17.11 -10.62 -12.37
CA THR A 826 16.73 -12.03 -12.31
C THR A 826 17.52 -12.83 -11.29
N HIS A 827 18.60 -12.31 -10.71
CA HIS A 827 19.32 -12.98 -9.62
C HIS A 827 18.49 -12.94 -8.34
N SER A 828 18.33 -14.07 -7.65
CA SER A 828 17.66 -14.11 -6.35
C SER A 828 18.60 -14.54 -5.23
N ASN A 829 19.09 -15.78 -5.24
CA ASN A 829 19.92 -16.32 -4.17
C ASN A 829 20.89 -17.41 -4.66
N TYR A 830 21.87 -17.74 -3.82
CA TYR A 830 22.74 -18.91 -3.99
C TYR A 830 22.40 -19.99 -2.96
N PHE A 831 22.63 -21.25 -3.29
CA PHE A 831 22.48 -22.37 -2.37
C PHE A 831 23.33 -23.56 -2.79
N ASP A 832 23.58 -24.46 -1.84
CA ASP A 832 24.31 -25.71 -2.08
C ASP A 832 23.35 -26.85 -2.42
N VAL A 833 23.60 -27.54 -3.53
CA VAL A 833 22.81 -28.70 -3.93
C VAL A 833 23.70 -29.73 -4.62
N ASN A 834 23.51 -31.00 -4.26
CA ASN A 834 24.27 -32.14 -4.82
C ASN A 834 25.81 -31.99 -4.74
N GLY A 835 26.31 -31.25 -3.73
CA GLY A 835 27.74 -31.01 -3.55
C GLY A 835 28.33 -29.99 -4.53
N SER A 836 27.48 -29.18 -5.16
CA SER A 836 27.84 -28.09 -6.07
C SER A 836 27.12 -26.80 -5.66
N LEU A 837 27.57 -25.68 -6.23
CA LEU A 837 26.92 -24.38 -6.11
C LEU A 837 25.80 -24.24 -7.14
N ALA A 838 24.65 -23.73 -6.71
CA ALA A 838 23.57 -23.31 -7.57
C ALA A 838 23.23 -21.82 -7.34
N GLU A 839 22.90 -21.13 -8.43
CA GLU A 839 22.25 -19.82 -8.44
C GLU A 839 20.78 -20.00 -8.81
N ALA A 840 19.89 -19.47 -7.98
CA ALA A 840 18.49 -19.31 -8.32
C ALA A 840 18.28 -17.98 -9.04
N GLY A 841 17.56 -18.02 -10.15
CA GLY A 841 17.06 -16.82 -10.79
C GLY A 841 15.71 -17.00 -11.46
N THR A 842 15.25 -15.96 -12.16
CA THR A 842 13.92 -15.99 -12.79
C THR A 842 13.80 -17.13 -13.78
N ALA A 843 12.82 -18.00 -13.56
CA ALA A 843 12.52 -19.23 -14.29
C ALA A 843 13.71 -20.18 -14.47
N SER A 844 14.78 -20.08 -13.66
CA SER A 844 15.92 -20.98 -13.83
C SER A 844 16.75 -21.18 -12.58
N VAL A 845 17.41 -22.34 -12.53
CA VAL A 845 18.53 -22.58 -11.62
C VAL A 845 19.77 -22.86 -12.46
N TYR A 846 20.86 -22.18 -12.13
CA TYR A 846 22.14 -22.30 -12.80
C TYR A 846 23.14 -23.01 -11.89
N GLY A 847 23.74 -24.11 -12.35
CA GLY A 847 24.73 -24.87 -11.58
C GLY A 847 26.15 -24.58 -12.01
N PHE A 848 27.05 -24.43 -11.05
CA PHE A 848 28.49 -24.26 -11.31
C PHE A 848 29.22 -25.57 -11.04
N GLY A 849 29.65 -26.22 -12.12
CA GLY A 849 30.25 -27.56 -12.06
C GLY A 849 31.77 -27.51 -12.06
N ALA A 850 32.41 -28.52 -11.46
CA ALA A 850 33.86 -28.69 -11.54
C ALA A 850 34.35 -28.64 -13.01
N ASP A 851 35.53 -28.08 -13.23
CA ASP A 851 36.13 -27.88 -14.57
C ASP A 851 35.28 -27.03 -15.55
N GLY A 852 34.32 -26.24 -15.04
CA GLY A 852 33.43 -25.39 -15.84
C GLY A 852 32.30 -26.15 -16.54
N ALA A 853 31.96 -27.35 -16.03
CA ALA A 853 30.82 -28.14 -16.49
C ALA A 853 29.50 -27.59 -15.92
N ASP A 854 29.20 -26.35 -16.25
CA ASP A 854 28.03 -25.64 -15.75
C ASP A 854 26.72 -26.18 -16.34
N THR A 855 25.66 -26.16 -15.56
CA THR A 855 24.32 -26.62 -15.93
C THR A 855 23.31 -25.49 -15.83
N ARG A 856 22.19 -25.64 -16.53
CA ARG A 856 21.05 -24.72 -16.41
C ARG A 856 19.76 -25.49 -16.59
N VAL A 857 18.87 -25.34 -15.63
CA VAL A 857 17.52 -25.88 -15.64
C VAL A 857 16.55 -24.72 -15.77
N ILE A 858 15.50 -24.89 -16.59
CA ILE A 858 14.46 -23.88 -16.79
C ILE A 858 13.16 -24.43 -16.21
N PHE A 859 12.44 -23.61 -15.46
CA PHE A 859 11.19 -24.01 -14.83
C PHE A 859 9.98 -23.47 -15.60
N THR A 860 8.93 -24.28 -15.65
CA THR A 860 7.59 -23.87 -16.06
C THR A 860 6.62 -24.31 -14.96
N PRO A 861 6.02 -23.39 -14.19
CA PRO A 861 5.93 -21.93 -14.41
C PRO A 861 7.19 -21.14 -14.01
N THR A 862 7.16 -19.82 -14.24
CA THR A 862 8.19 -18.87 -13.81
C THR A 862 8.39 -18.95 -12.29
N THR A 863 9.61 -19.26 -11.87
CA THR A 863 10.07 -19.30 -10.48
C THR A 863 11.00 -18.12 -10.19
N HIS A 864 11.16 -17.70 -8.93
CA HIS A 864 12.00 -16.55 -8.58
C HIS A 864 13.19 -16.88 -7.69
N ASN A 865 13.01 -17.79 -6.74
CA ASN A 865 14.02 -18.24 -5.79
C ASN A 865 14.08 -19.78 -5.77
N ALA A 866 15.11 -20.34 -5.16
CA ALA A 866 15.23 -21.78 -5.00
C ALA A 866 16.01 -22.18 -3.75
N GLY A 867 15.68 -23.36 -3.23
CA GLY A 867 16.31 -23.93 -2.05
C GLY A 867 16.01 -25.41 -1.89
N LEU A 868 16.28 -25.92 -0.70
CA LEU A 868 15.99 -27.30 -0.30
C LEU A 868 15.12 -27.31 0.96
N VAL A 869 14.23 -28.28 1.04
CA VAL A 869 13.31 -28.51 2.16
C VAL A 869 13.31 -29.99 2.54
N THR A 870 13.02 -30.30 3.81
CA THR A 870 12.83 -31.66 4.29
C THR A 870 11.40 -32.12 4.02
N GLY A 871 11.23 -32.94 2.98
CA GLY A 871 9.93 -33.50 2.60
C GLY A 871 9.58 -34.82 3.30
N PRO A 872 8.41 -35.41 2.94
CA PRO A 872 7.89 -36.62 3.58
C PRO A 872 8.90 -37.77 3.62
N GLY A 873 9.08 -38.37 4.80
CA GLY A 873 10.06 -39.45 5.02
C GLY A 873 11.50 -38.97 5.22
N GLY A 874 11.72 -37.67 5.44
CA GLY A 874 13.04 -37.07 5.66
C GLY A 874 13.86 -36.90 4.39
N GLN A 875 13.23 -36.99 3.22
CA GLN A 875 13.90 -36.80 1.94
C GLN A 875 14.15 -35.31 1.68
N GLN A 876 15.27 -34.96 1.05
CA GLN A 876 15.55 -33.58 0.67
C GLN A 876 14.91 -33.29 -0.69
N VAL A 877 14.11 -32.23 -0.76
CA VAL A 877 13.28 -31.86 -1.91
C VAL A 877 13.67 -30.45 -2.36
N GLY A 878 13.70 -30.20 -3.67
CA GLY A 878 13.87 -28.85 -4.20
C GLY A 878 12.61 -28.02 -4.04
N ILE A 879 12.74 -26.73 -3.73
CA ILE A 879 11.61 -25.83 -3.52
C ILE A 879 11.84 -24.50 -4.23
N THR A 880 10.81 -23.93 -4.85
CA THR A 880 10.86 -22.63 -5.53
C THR A 880 9.55 -21.85 -5.37
N GLY A 881 9.64 -20.53 -5.19
CA GLY A 881 8.50 -19.61 -5.24
C GLY A 881 8.21 -19.08 -6.64
N SER A 882 6.95 -18.73 -6.90
CA SER A 882 6.38 -18.36 -8.21
C SER A 882 5.12 -17.52 -8.00
N GLU A 883 4.70 -16.66 -8.95
CA GLU A 883 3.38 -16.00 -8.91
C GLU A 883 2.21 -16.99 -8.76
N GLY A 884 2.43 -18.27 -9.11
CA GLY A 884 1.43 -19.31 -8.99
C GLY A 884 1.45 -20.08 -7.66
N GLY A 885 2.22 -19.63 -6.66
CA GLY A 885 2.49 -20.32 -5.39
C GLY A 885 3.85 -21.02 -5.36
N ILE A 886 3.98 -22.07 -4.54
CA ILE A 886 5.25 -22.79 -4.33
C ILE A 886 5.25 -24.11 -5.08
N TYR A 887 6.38 -24.44 -5.70
CA TYR A 887 6.61 -25.66 -6.47
C TYR A 887 7.72 -26.51 -5.82
N LEU A 888 7.50 -27.82 -5.81
CA LEU A 888 8.42 -28.81 -5.26
C LEU A 888 9.01 -29.65 -6.37
N TRP A 889 10.31 -29.90 -6.31
CA TRP A 889 11.10 -30.54 -7.37
C TRP A 889 11.89 -31.71 -6.81
N ASP A 890 12.18 -32.70 -7.65
CA ASP A 890 13.22 -33.66 -7.29
C ASP A 890 14.56 -32.92 -7.19
N LYS A 891 15.27 -33.11 -6.08
CA LYS A 891 16.57 -32.48 -5.84
C LYS A 891 17.59 -32.83 -6.92
N SER A 892 17.52 -34.01 -7.55
CA SER A 892 18.45 -34.35 -8.64
C SER A 892 18.20 -33.54 -9.91
N GLU A 893 16.97 -33.07 -10.11
CA GLU A 893 16.58 -32.32 -11.31
C GLU A 893 16.95 -30.84 -11.23
N LEU A 894 17.22 -30.28 -10.04
CA LEU A 894 17.63 -28.87 -9.90
C LEU A 894 18.90 -28.51 -10.68
N LEU A 895 19.81 -29.47 -10.86
CA LEU A 895 21.03 -29.37 -11.68
C LEU A 895 21.10 -30.49 -12.73
N GLY A 896 19.94 -30.98 -13.18
CA GLY A 896 19.81 -32.12 -14.09
C GLY A 896 20.04 -31.79 -15.56
N ASP A 897 19.99 -32.82 -16.41
CA ASP A 897 20.07 -32.70 -17.87
C ASP A 897 18.70 -32.33 -18.50
N ASP A 898 17.60 -32.51 -17.77
CA ASP A 898 16.26 -32.11 -18.24
C ASP A 898 16.10 -30.60 -18.10
N ALA A 899 15.89 -29.93 -19.24
CA ALA A 899 15.73 -28.49 -19.28
C ALA A 899 14.37 -28.03 -18.74
N TYR A 900 13.37 -28.93 -18.63
CA TYR A 900 12.01 -28.62 -18.17
C TYR A 900 11.47 -29.76 -17.29
N PRO A 901 12.04 -30.00 -16.11
CA PRO A 901 11.65 -31.11 -15.27
C PRO A 901 10.20 -30.96 -14.79
N ALA A 902 9.56 -32.09 -14.49
CA ALA A 902 8.24 -32.08 -13.86
C ALA A 902 8.35 -31.83 -12.36
N TYR A 903 7.44 -31.03 -11.79
CA TYR A 903 7.34 -30.84 -10.35
C TYR A 903 6.75 -32.07 -9.65
N LEU A 904 7.17 -32.32 -8.40
CA LEU A 904 6.66 -33.37 -7.52
C LEU A 904 5.33 -33.00 -6.86
N GLY A 905 5.16 -31.71 -6.56
CA GLY A 905 3.99 -31.13 -5.91
C GLY A 905 3.98 -29.61 -6.05
N LYS A 906 2.85 -28.99 -5.73
CA LYS A 906 2.72 -27.53 -5.65
C LYS A 906 1.65 -27.12 -4.65
N THR A 907 1.70 -25.89 -4.15
CA THR A 907 0.63 -25.30 -3.32
C THR A 907 -0.58 -24.89 -4.18
N ALA A 908 -1.64 -24.40 -3.54
CA ALA A 908 -2.71 -23.71 -4.26
C ALA A 908 -2.15 -22.44 -4.92
N THR A 909 -2.82 -21.99 -5.98
CA THR A 909 -2.49 -20.73 -6.65
C THR A 909 -2.84 -19.55 -5.74
N GLU A 910 -1.83 -18.73 -5.49
CA GLU A 910 -1.87 -17.54 -4.64
C GLU A 910 -1.09 -16.45 -5.38
N GLY A 911 -1.78 -15.57 -6.10
CA GLY A 911 -1.14 -14.59 -6.99
C GLY A 911 -0.11 -13.69 -6.32
N GLY A 912 -0.27 -13.48 -5.00
CA GLY A 912 0.58 -12.61 -4.18
C GLY A 912 1.70 -13.35 -3.47
N ALA A 913 1.81 -14.67 -3.60
CA ALA A 913 2.78 -15.50 -2.90
C ALA A 913 4.02 -15.78 -3.76
N ARG A 914 5.04 -14.94 -3.69
CA ARG A 914 6.28 -15.09 -4.47
C ARG A 914 7.45 -15.67 -3.67
N ASN A 915 7.45 -15.46 -2.36
CA ASN A 915 8.53 -15.88 -1.48
C ASN A 915 8.04 -16.96 -0.50
N TYR A 916 8.94 -17.58 0.25
CA TYR A 916 8.58 -18.59 1.24
C TYR A 916 9.58 -18.66 2.39
N THR A 917 9.14 -19.24 3.50
CA THR A 917 9.99 -19.81 4.55
C THR A 917 9.51 -21.21 4.91
N THR A 918 10.33 -21.99 5.60
CA THR A 918 10.04 -23.38 5.97
C THR A 918 10.48 -23.69 7.39
N GLY A 919 9.80 -24.62 8.06
CA GLY A 919 10.19 -25.11 9.39
C GLY A 919 9.39 -26.33 9.83
N ASP A 920 9.90 -27.08 10.80
CA ASP A 920 9.24 -28.26 11.39
C ASP A 920 8.31 -27.81 12.53
N PHE A 921 7.12 -27.33 12.16
CA PHE A 921 6.21 -26.68 13.11
C PHE A 921 5.48 -27.67 14.00
N ASP A 922 5.32 -28.93 13.57
CA ASP A 922 4.69 -29.97 14.37
C ASP A 922 5.66 -30.99 14.99
N GLY A 923 6.96 -30.91 14.65
CA GLY A 923 8.03 -31.72 15.21
C GLY A 923 8.08 -33.14 14.67
N ASP A 924 7.51 -33.39 13.48
CA ASP A 924 7.47 -34.70 12.84
C ASP A 924 8.69 -35.00 11.95
N GLY A 925 9.58 -34.01 11.78
CA GLY A 925 10.78 -34.09 10.95
C GLY A 925 10.52 -33.86 9.46
N VAL A 926 9.35 -33.33 9.10
CA VAL A 926 9.00 -32.81 7.78
C VAL A 926 8.73 -31.33 7.93
N ASP A 927 9.29 -30.52 7.03
CA ASP A 927 9.06 -29.09 7.09
C ASP A 927 7.67 -28.75 6.53
N GLU A 928 6.98 -27.85 7.21
CA GLU A 928 5.88 -27.07 6.65
C GLU A 928 6.40 -25.91 5.81
N ILE A 929 5.60 -25.48 4.83
CA ILE A 929 5.89 -24.33 3.98
C ILE A 929 5.00 -23.16 4.41
N VAL A 930 5.60 -21.98 4.54
CA VAL A 930 4.88 -20.72 4.71
C VAL A 930 5.08 -19.89 3.45
N THR A 931 4.01 -19.53 2.77
CA THR A 931 4.05 -18.62 1.62
C THR A 931 4.13 -17.18 2.09
N LEU A 932 4.93 -16.37 1.39
CA LEU A 932 5.19 -14.97 1.72
C LEU A 932 4.95 -14.08 0.49
N ASN A 933 4.60 -12.83 0.75
CA ASN A 933 4.50 -11.79 -0.26
C ASN A 933 5.88 -11.33 -0.75
N PHE A 934 5.89 -10.34 -1.64
CA PHE A 934 7.10 -9.76 -2.19
C PHE A 934 7.28 -8.32 -1.67
N ASP A 935 8.51 -7.93 -1.35
CA ASP A 935 8.82 -6.55 -0.97
C ASP A 935 9.05 -5.70 -2.23
N ASP A 936 7.95 -5.35 -2.89
CA ASP A 936 7.99 -4.52 -4.10
C ASP A 936 8.67 -3.17 -3.84
N ARG A 937 8.39 -2.54 -2.70
CA ARG A 937 8.95 -1.23 -2.34
C ARG A 937 10.45 -1.33 -2.10
N GLY A 938 10.88 -2.23 -1.23
CA GLY A 938 12.29 -2.33 -0.87
C GLY A 938 13.16 -2.79 -2.05
N THR A 939 12.63 -3.66 -2.90
CA THR A 939 13.30 -4.05 -4.16
C THR A 939 13.38 -2.88 -5.13
N ASN A 940 12.33 -2.06 -5.25
CA ASN A 940 12.35 -0.88 -6.11
C ASN A 940 13.36 0.17 -5.61
N GLU A 941 13.39 0.45 -4.29
CA GLU A 941 14.35 1.39 -3.70
C GLU A 941 15.80 0.93 -3.88
N MET A 942 16.05 -0.39 -3.75
CA MET A 942 17.34 -0.98 -4.08
C MET A 942 17.69 -0.80 -5.56
N ALA A 943 16.78 -1.10 -6.47
CA ALA A 943 17.02 -0.96 -7.91
C ALA A 943 17.25 0.51 -8.31
N GLU A 944 16.49 1.44 -7.75
CA GLU A 944 16.64 2.89 -7.97
C GLU A 944 18.00 3.40 -7.49
N SER A 945 18.51 2.90 -6.36
CA SER A 945 19.84 3.26 -5.86
C SER A 945 20.99 2.89 -6.82
N LEU A 946 20.74 1.99 -7.78
CA LEU A 946 21.66 1.60 -8.85
C LEU A 946 21.38 2.33 -10.18
N GLY A 947 20.41 3.24 -10.25
CA GLY A 947 19.97 3.93 -11.47
C GLY A 947 18.92 3.15 -12.28
N GLY A 948 18.25 2.18 -11.65
CA GLY A 948 17.21 1.35 -12.25
C GLY A 948 15.83 1.53 -11.62
N GLY A 949 14.99 0.51 -11.75
CA GLY A 949 13.69 0.42 -11.10
C GLY A 949 13.12 -0.98 -11.23
N TYR A 950 12.35 -1.41 -10.24
CA TYR A 950 11.69 -2.72 -10.21
C TYR A 950 10.30 -2.56 -9.58
N LEU A 951 9.26 -2.64 -10.40
CA LEU A 951 7.87 -2.59 -9.91
C LEU A 951 7.05 -3.63 -10.68
N ILE A 952 6.40 -4.54 -9.95
CA ILE A 952 5.48 -5.50 -10.55
C ILE A 952 4.13 -5.42 -9.83
N ALA A 953 3.22 -4.66 -10.41
CA ALA A 953 1.86 -4.52 -9.89
C ALA A 953 1.13 -5.88 -9.88
N ASN A 954 0.42 -6.16 -8.79
CA ASN A 954 -0.51 -7.28 -8.74
C ASN A 954 -1.74 -6.93 -7.90
N SER A 955 -2.90 -7.44 -8.31
CA SER A 955 -4.19 -7.16 -7.68
C SER A 955 -4.73 -8.33 -6.84
N SER A 956 -3.94 -9.38 -6.66
CA SER A 956 -4.33 -10.59 -5.95
C SER A 956 -4.51 -10.36 -4.44
N ILE A 957 -5.12 -11.31 -3.74
CA ILE A 957 -5.13 -11.28 -2.28
C ILE A 957 -3.71 -11.57 -1.78
N HIS A 958 -3.20 -10.71 -0.90
CA HIS A 958 -1.93 -10.95 -0.23
C HIS A 958 -2.21 -11.59 1.12
N GLU A 959 -1.73 -12.81 1.28
CA GLU A 959 -1.86 -13.57 2.52
C GLU A 959 -0.60 -14.40 2.74
N VAL A 960 -0.34 -14.69 4.01
CA VAL A 960 0.61 -15.72 4.44
C VAL A 960 -0.17 -17.01 4.61
N SER A 961 0.21 -18.07 3.91
CA SER A 961 -0.45 -19.39 4.03
C SER A 961 0.52 -20.49 4.46
N THR A 962 0.09 -21.32 5.40
CA THR A 962 0.87 -22.47 5.88
C THR A 962 0.39 -23.76 5.24
N TYR A 963 1.34 -24.60 4.81
CA TYR A 963 1.10 -25.85 4.11
C TYR A 963 1.85 -27.02 4.73
N LYS A 964 1.13 -28.11 4.98
CA LYS A 964 1.71 -29.41 5.34
C LYS A 964 2.03 -30.25 4.11
N LEU A 965 3.14 -30.97 4.17
CA LEU A 965 3.62 -31.90 3.12
C LEU A 965 3.30 -33.34 3.49
N SER A 966 2.80 -34.14 2.53
CA SER A 966 2.50 -35.57 2.75
C SER A 966 2.70 -36.45 1.52
#